data_AF-A0A4W5JJZ4-F1
#
_entry.id   AF-A0A4W5JJZ4-F1
#
_cell.length_a   1.000
_cell.length_b   1.000
_cell.length_c   1.000
_cell.angle_alpha   90.00
_cell.angle_beta   90.00
_cell.angle_gamma   90.00
#
_symmetry.space_group_name_H-M   'P 1'
#
loop_
_entity.id
_entity.type
_entity.pdbx_description
1 polymer ?
#
loop_
_entity_poly.entity_id
_entity_poly.type
_entity_poly.pdbx_seq_one_letter_code
_entity_poly.pdbx_strand_id
1 'polypeptide(L)'
;MFSADKKRVETALEHYLSSVFSQQGAKGAYLSVDQMTEFINERQRDPRLNEILYPPLRPSQIQTLMEKYELNQSLLKQGLITLEGLSRYLVSDENGVIPPEKLDQSEDMTFPLSHYFINSSHNTYLTAGQLAGSSSVEMYRQVMLAGCRCVELDCWKGRTAEEEPVITHGFTMTSEICFKEVIEAIAECAFKTSPFPVILSFENHVDSPKQQAKMAEYCRSIFGDALLIDPLEKYPLESGVPLPSPQELMGKILIKNKKSHKPSAAHGNKQLAEHPANQSTAEEQATDEPSSPSNITAGEIEAEDDDDDDDDDCKKTSDEGTAEEREAVATEEMSTLVNYVQPTKFNSFEASKKVNRSYQMSSFVETKALEHLTKSPVEFQQLSRIYPKGTRVDSSNYMPQLFWNAGCQLVALNFQTIDLSMQLNLGMYEYNGKSGYRLKPEFMRRPDKHFDPFAESTVDGIVANTVKVKIISGQFLSDKKVGVYIELDMFGLPVDTRRKTLKTKTSQSNAINPVWDEEPIIFKKVVLPTLASLRIAAFEEGGKFIGHRIIPVPAIRPGYRYIGLRNEKNQSLILPAVFVYIEVKDYVPDTFADVIEALSNPIRYVNLLEQRSQQLAALTLEEGEEETSKEVCGQTRVLWLKIMDSKNSVQPTKPAAKTEDMVQSVLIDMEAAALEELRQQKLIVREQKRHYREMKDVGKRHQKKTLEMVKEQTTKYNQAQNQHTRRHNALLKTKQHGKTRSLSPGGKAELKQFDEDGEGQLRELREQQQQQLLELRQEQYYSEKYLKREHIKQKLTTVTEESQNNQIKKLKDICDKEKKVLKKKMDKRRTEKIKEAMTKEKHLLEDAQAKRQERLVEQHKDIQQQVLDEKPKVTYQLTHNVLP
;
A
#
# COMPACT_ATOMS: atom_id res chain seq x y z
N MET A 1 -36.65 16.77 38.87
CA MET A 1 -36.26 15.59 38.06
C MET A 1 -34.82 15.66 37.53
N PHE A 2 -34.30 16.82 37.09
CA PHE A 2 -32.90 17.00 36.63
C PHE A 2 -31.79 16.80 37.68
N SER A 3 -32.12 16.71 38.98
CA SER A 3 -31.12 16.63 40.07
C SER A 3 -30.84 15.19 40.55
N ALA A 4 -31.83 14.29 40.43
CA ALA A 4 -31.71 12.91 40.92
C ALA A 4 -30.98 11.98 39.94
N ASP A 5 -31.18 12.17 38.62
CA ASP A 5 -30.45 11.41 37.58
C ASP A 5 -29.01 11.92 37.39
N LYS A 6 -28.76 13.22 37.61
CA LYS A 6 -27.41 13.80 37.58
C LYS A 6 -26.50 13.16 38.64
N LYS A 7 -27.01 13.04 39.87
CA LYS A 7 -26.31 12.43 41.01
C LYS A 7 -26.05 10.93 40.89
N ARG A 8 -26.80 10.19 40.05
CA ARG A 8 -26.66 8.72 39.89
C ARG A 8 -25.70 8.33 38.76
N VAL A 9 -25.45 9.22 37.81
CA VAL A 9 -24.67 8.91 36.61
C VAL A 9 -23.35 9.67 36.53
N GLU A 10 -23.22 10.84 37.18
CA GLU A 10 -21.90 11.33 37.62
C GLU A 10 -21.17 10.21 38.37
N THR A 11 -21.90 9.45 39.21
CA THR A 11 -21.36 8.31 39.95
C THR A 11 -20.84 7.16 39.09
N ALA A 12 -21.39 6.89 37.90
CA ALA A 12 -21.01 5.70 37.13
C ALA A 12 -19.69 5.91 36.38
N LEU A 13 -19.52 7.08 35.76
CA LEU A 13 -18.25 7.47 35.14
C LEU A 13 -17.19 7.78 36.21
N GLU A 14 -17.57 8.46 37.30
CA GLU A 14 -16.68 8.64 38.45
C GLU A 14 -16.28 7.30 39.08
N HIS A 15 -17.18 6.32 39.16
CA HIS A 15 -16.85 4.98 39.64
C HIS A 15 -15.92 4.26 38.67
N TYR A 16 -16.12 4.41 37.36
CA TYR A 16 -15.19 3.85 36.37
C TYR A 16 -13.81 4.52 36.47
N LEU A 17 -13.75 5.86 36.52
CA LEU A 17 -12.48 6.59 36.69
C LEU A 17 -11.84 6.30 38.04
N SER A 18 -12.62 6.09 39.10
CA SER A 18 -12.15 5.63 40.42
C SER A 18 -11.57 4.21 40.34
N SER A 19 -12.15 3.33 39.51
CA SER A 19 -11.56 2.02 39.23
C SER A 19 -10.24 2.13 38.46
N VAL A 20 -10.13 3.08 37.52
CA VAL A 20 -8.87 3.39 36.81
C VAL A 20 -7.83 3.92 37.80
N PHE A 21 -8.19 4.85 38.68
CA PHE A 21 -7.34 5.33 39.79
C PHE A 21 -6.84 4.18 40.67
N SER A 22 -7.76 3.29 41.08
CA SER A 22 -7.44 2.15 41.94
C SER A 22 -6.49 1.16 41.24
N GLN A 23 -6.65 0.95 39.93
CA GLN A 23 -5.75 0.10 39.12
C GLN A 23 -4.33 0.67 39.01
N GLN A 24 -4.14 1.99 39.14
CA GLN A 24 -2.81 2.63 39.18
C GLN A 24 -2.16 2.59 40.58
N GLY A 25 -2.68 1.74 41.49
CA GLY A 25 -2.13 1.56 42.83
C GLY A 25 -2.43 2.71 43.79
N ALA A 26 -3.40 3.59 43.48
CA ALA A 26 -3.83 4.66 44.37
C ALA A 26 -4.33 4.07 45.70
N LYS A 27 -3.60 4.30 46.80
CA LYS A 27 -4.07 4.02 48.16
C LYS A 27 -4.87 5.23 48.67
N GLY A 28 -6.02 5.50 48.06
CA GLY A 28 -6.89 6.63 48.42
C GLY A 28 -7.46 7.38 47.20
N ALA A 29 -7.86 8.64 47.40
CA ALA A 29 -8.50 9.48 46.39
C ALA A 29 -7.51 10.31 45.53
N TYR A 30 -6.21 9.97 45.55
CA TYR A 30 -5.13 10.76 44.94
C TYR A 30 -4.10 9.86 44.25
N LEU A 31 -3.45 10.40 43.21
CA LEU A 31 -2.29 9.80 42.54
C LEU A 31 -1.05 10.64 42.80
N SER A 32 0.09 9.99 43.07
CA SER A 32 1.39 10.69 43.14
C SER A 32 1.94 11.04 41.76
N VAL A 33 2.93 11.93 41.71
CA VAL A 33 3.68 12.24 40.47
C VAL A 33 4.21 10.97 39.80
N ASP A 34 4.75 10.03 40.58
CA ASP A 34 5.30 8.79 40.05
C ASP A 34 4.21 7.90 39.44
N GLN A 35 3.06 7.77 40.11
CA GLN A 35 1.92 7.01 39.60
C GLN A 35 1.32 7.64 38.33
N MET A 36 1.25 8.98 38.30
CA MET A 36 0.82 9.71 37.10
C MET A 36 1.82 9.55 35.95
N THR A 37 3.12 9.49 36.27
CA THR A 37 4.19 9.25 35.29
C THR A 37 4.07 7.85 34.68
N GLU A 38 3.87 6.83 35.52
CA GLU A 38 3.61 5.46 35.07
C GLU A 38 2.34 5.38 34.22
N PHE A 39 1.24 5.98 34.68
CA PHE A 39 -0.02 6.03 33.95
C PHE A 39 0.16 6.61 32.53
N ILE A 40 0.84 7.75 32.40
CA ILE A 40 1.03 8.37 31.08
C ILE A 40 1.96 7.53 30.20
N ASN A 41 3.10 7.10 30.73
CA ASN A 41 4.12 6.41 29.94
C ASN A 41 3.75 4.97 29.58
N GLU A 42 2.94 4.28 30.39
CA GLU A 42 2.55 2.89 30.15
C GLU A 42 1.17 2.74 29.52
N ARG A 43 0.20 3.61 29.87
CA ARG A 43 -1.20 3.46 29.41
C ARG A 43 -1.59 4.42 28.31
N GLN A 44 -1.03 5.64 28.30
CA GLN A 44 -1.41 6.68 27.33
C GLN A 44 -0.44 6.77 26.15
N ARG A 45 0.82 6.36 26.33
CA ARG A 45 1.85 6.40 25.30
C ARG A 45 1.60 5.35 24.21
N ASP A 46 1.84 5.71 22.96
CA ASP A 46 1.83 4.77 21.84
C ASP A 46 3.11 3.91 21.83
N PRO A 47 3.01 2.59 22.05
CA PRO A 47 4.19 1.71 22.09
C PRO A 47 4.86 1.57 20.72
N ARG A 48 4.19 1.91 19.62
CA ARG A 48 4.76 1.88 18.26
C ARG A 48 5.76 3.02 18.01
N LEU A 49 5.72 4.07 18.83
CA LEU A 49 6.59 5.23 18.69
C LEU A 49 7.98 4.95 19.25
N ASN A 50 8.99 5.32 18.47
CA ASN A 50 10.39 5.22 18.87
C ASN A 50 10.68 6.07 20.12
N GLU A 51 11.30 5.48 21.14
CA GLU A 51 11.59 6.11 22.43
C GLU A 51 12.64 7.23 22.37
N ILE A 52 13.45 7.30 21.32
CA ILE A 52 14.45 8.37 21.16
C ILE A 52 13.80 9.57 20.50
N LEU A 53 12.98 9.36 19.45
CA LEU A 53 12.27 10.43 18.77
C LEU A 53 11.10 10.98 19.61
N TYR A 54 10.45 10.11 20.37
CA TYR A 54 9.32 10.42 21.24
C TYR A 54 9.61 9.91 22.67
N PRO A 55 10.47 10.63 23.41
CA PRO A 55 10.89 10.22 24.74
C PRO A 55 9.73 10.17 25.73
N PRO A 56 9.72 9.20 26.67
CA PRO A 56 8.75 9.17 27.75
C PRO A 56 8.86 10.43 28.60
N LEU A 57 7.74 10.83 29.21
CA LEU A 57 7.67 12.01 30.05
C LEU A 57 8.42 11.78 31.36
N ARG A 58 9.28 12.73 31.73
CA ARG A 58 10.01 12.71 33.01
C ARG A 58 9.10 13.19 34.14
N PRO A 59 9.32 12.75 35.40
CA PRO A 59 8.54 13.19 36.55
C PRO A 59 8.45 14.73 36.69
N SER A 60 9.52 15.46 36.34
CA SER A 60 9.51 16.93 36.36
C SER A 60 8.53 17.54 35.36
N GLN A 61 8.35 16.92 34.18
CA GLN A 61 7.39 17.38 33.18
C GLN A 61 5.96 17.02 33.60
N ILE A 62 5.78 15.86 34.26
CA ILE A 62 4.50 15.46 34.83
C ILE A 62 4.08 16.40 35.96
N GLN A 63 5.00 16.88 36.79
CA GLN A 63 4.71 17.89 37.80
C GLN A 63 4.16 19.17 37.16
N THR A 64 4.78 19.67 36.08
CA THR A 64 4.26 20.84 35.34
C THR A 64 2.91 20.57 34.68
N LEU A 65 2.66 19.33 34.23
CA LEU A 65 1.35 18.94 33.73
C LEU A 65 0.29 18.95 34.84
N MET A 66 0.62 18.42 36.01
CA MET A 66 -0.26 18.44 37.18
C MET A 66 -0.57 19.88 37.62
N GLU A 67 0.41 20.79 37.57
CA GLU A 67 0.25 22.23 37.84
C GLU A 67 -0.82 22.89 36.97
N LYS A 68 -1.05 22.38 35.77
CA LYS A 68 -2.05 22.90 34.83
C LYS A 68 -3.47 22.46 35.16
N TYR A 69 -3.67 21.24 35.68
CA TYR A 69 -5.02 20.66 35.84
C TYR A 69 -5.48 20.48 37.29
N GLU A 70 -4.57 20.47 38.25
CA GLU A 70 -4.90 20.41 39.67
C GLU A 70 -5.14 21.81 40.23
N LEU A 71 -6.35 22.05 40.75
CA LEU A 71 -6.71 23.35 41.33
C LEU A 71 -6.28 23.45 42.80
N ASN A 72 -6.15 22.32 43.49
CA ASN A 72 -5.77 22.31 44.90
C ASN A 72 -4.25 22.44 45.07
N GLN A 73 -3.81 23.68 45.27
CA GLN A 73 -2.40 24.05 45.47
C GLN A 73 -1.74 23.33 46.66
N SER A 74 -2.48 22.91 47.68
CA SER A 74 -1.93 22.18 48.83
C SER A 74 -1.52 20.76 48.46
N LEU A 75 -2.36 20.06 47.69
CA LEU A 75 -2.08 18.71 47.19
C LEU A 75 -0.99 18.73 46.12
N LEU A 76 -1.00 19.75 45.27
CA LEU A 76 0.02 19.92 44.26
C LEU A 76 1.43 20.09 44.85
N LYS A 77 1.57 20.86 45.94
CA LYS A 77 2.84 20.99 46.68
C LYS A 77 3.33 19.67 47.28
N GLN A 78 2.42 18.72 47.51
CA GLN A 78 2.73 17.37 47.96
C GLN A 78 2.97 16.39 46.80
N GLY A 79 2.89 16.86 45.54
CA GLY A 79 3.03 16.01 44.37
C GLY A 79 1.85 15.07 44.15
N LEU A 80 0.64 15.50 44.51
CA LEU A 80 -0.59 14.71 44.40
C LEU A 80 -1.59 15.35 43.43
N ILE A 81 -2.28 14.51 42.65
CA ILE A 81 -3.41 14.91 41.77
C ILE A 81 -4.69 14.17 42.18
N THR A 82 -5.80 14.90 42.15
CA THR A 82 -7.16 14.40 42.47
C THR A 82 -7.81 13.73 41.26
N LEU A 83 -8.89 12.99 41.51
CA LEU A 83 -9.78 12.47 40.45
C LEU A 83 -10.29 13.56 39.51
N GLU A 84 -10.63 14.72 40.07
CA GLU A 84 -11.11 15.86 39.29
C GLU A 84 -9.98 16.45 38.43
N GLY A 85 -8.77 16.57 38.98
CA GLY A 85 -7.57 16.96 38.24
C GLY A 85 -7.27 16.02 37.07
N LEU A 86 -7.30 14.70 37.28
CA LEU A 86 -7.13 13.73 36.19
C LEU A 86 -8.25 13.84 35.16
N SER A 87 -9.50 14.03 35.59
CA SER A 87 -10.64 14.20 34.68
C SER A 87 -10.44 15.41 33.76
N ARG A 88 -9.93 16.53 34.29
CA ARG A 88 -9.56 17.71 33.48
C ARG A 88 -8.45 17.40 32.48
N TYR A 89 -7.43 16.63 32.89
CA TYR A 89 -6.39 16.16 31.96
C TYR A 89 -6.98 15.27 30.86
N LEU A 90 -7.87 14.33 31.18
CA LEU A 90 -8.42 13.39 30.20
C LEU A 90 -9.24 14.08 29.10
N VAL A 91 -9.91 15.19 29.43
CA VAL A 91 -10.70 16.02 28.52
C VAL A 91 -9.85 17.07 27.79
N SER A 92 -8.60 17.29 28.23
CA SER A 92 -7.72 18.31 27.65
C SER A 92 -7.24 17.99 26.23
N ASP A 93 -6.83 19.02 25.51
CA ASP A 93 -6.29 18.90 24.15
C ASP A 93 -4.98 18.09 24.12
N GLU A 94 -4.20 18.13 25.20
CA GLU A 94 -2.97 17.33 25.37
C GLU A 94 -3.26 15.82 25.35
N ASN A 95 -4.44 15.42 25.83
CA ASN A 95 -4.88 14.03 25.83
C ASN A 95 -5.75 13.67 24.61
N GLY A 96 -5.70 14.46 23.53
CA GLY A 96 -6.41 14.17 22.28
C GLY A 96 -6.07 12.81 21.67
N VAL A 97 -7.06 12.16 21.05
CA VAL A 97 -6.94 10.85 20.39
C VAL A 97 -6.05 10.89 19.13
N ILE A 98 -5.93 12.06 18.51
CA ILE A 98 -5.10 12.27 17.32
C ILE A 98 -4.02 13.32 17.68
N PRO A 99 -2.74 13.03 17.41
CA PRO A 99 -1.66 14.01 17.53
C PRO A 99 -1.87 15.19 16.57
N PRO A 100 -1.68 16.45 17.00
CA PRO A 100 -1.81 17.61 16.12
C PRO A 100 -0.93 17.52 14.86
N GLU A 101 0.25 16.91 14.97
CA GLU A 101 1.21 16.75 13.86
C GLU A 101 0.65 15.88 12.72
N LYS A 102 -0.29 14.98 13.00
CA LYS A 102 -0.93 14.15 11.97
C LYS A 102 -2.08 14.87 11.26
N LEU A 103 -2.63 15.92 11.87
CA LEU A 103 -3.65 16.77 11.23
C LEU A 103 -3.01 17.86 10.37
N ASP A 104 -1.82 18.32 10.73
CA ASP A 104 -1.05 19.31 9.98
C ASP A 104 -0.54 18.75 8.63
N GLN A 105 -0.06 19.62 7.73
CA GLN A 105 0.55 19.25 6.45
C GLN A 105 1.96 18.70 6.68
N SER A 106 2.05 17.45 7.16
CA SER A 106 3.30 16.80 7.56
C SER A 106 3.80 15.71 6.61
N GLU A 107 3.03 15.36 5.58
CA GLU A 107 3.45 14.37 4.59
C GLU A 107 4.37 14.99 3.53
N ASP A 108 5.27 14.18 2.99
CA ASP A 108 6.18 14.60 1.93
C ASP A 108 5.41 14.84 0.63
N MET A 109 5.46 16.08 0.12
CA MET A 109 4.78 16.54 -1.09
C MET A 109 5.69 16.57 -2.33
N THR A 110 6.90 15.99 -2.24
CA THR A 110 7.93 16.01 -3.30
C THR A 110 7.94 14.76 -4.18
N PHE A 111 7.13 13.75 -3.88
CA PHE A 111 7.00 12.57 -4.74
C PHE A 111 6.16 12.88 -6.00
N PRO A 112 6.26 12.05 -7.06
CA PRO A 112 5.41 12.20 -8.25
C PRO A 112 3.91 12.18 -7.93
N LEU A 113 3.10 12.88 -8.72
CA LEU A 113 1.64 12.97 -8.54
C LEU A 113 0.94 11.59 -8.44
N SER A 114 1.45 10.58 -9.15
CA SER A 114 0.94 9.20 -9.10
C SER A 114 1.07 8.52 -7.73
N HIS A 115 1.90 9.07 -6.82
CA HIS A 115 2.15 8.52 -5.49
C HIS A 115 1.15 8.99 -4.42
N TYR A 116 0.14 9.79 -4.78
CA TYR A 116 -0.84 10.34 -3.85
C TYR A 116 -2.24 9.81 -4.15
N PHE A 117 -3.06 9.63 -3.12
CA PHE A 117 -4.50 9.65 -3.25
C PHE A 117 -4.96 11.11 -3.32
N ILE A 118 -5.85 11.41 -4.26
CA ILE A 118 -6.27 12.76 -4.61
C ILE A 118 -7.79 12.87 -4.43
N ASN A 119 -8.23 13.81 -3.61
CA ASN A 119 -9.64 14.02 -3.33
C ASN A 119 -10.40 14.45 -4.60
N SER A 120 -11.37 13.65 -5.04
CA SER A 120 -11.94 13.76 -6.39
C SER A 120 -13.46 13.74 -6.37
N SER A 121 -14.08 14.63 -7.15
CA SER A 121 -15.52 14.76 -7.33
C SER A 121 -15.94 14.26 -8.70
N HIS A 122 -17.11 13.62 -8.74
CA HIS A 122 -17.83 13.20 -9.94
C HIS A 122 -19.05 14.09 -10.15
N ASN A 123 -19.36 14.44 -11.41
CA ASN A 123 -20.45 15.34 -11.82
C ASN A 123 -20.62 16.52 -10.86
N THR A 124 -19.53 17.26 -10.65
CA THR A 124 -19.39 18.26 -9.58
C THR A 124 -20.48 19.33 -9.62
N TYR A 125 -21.03 19.61 -10.80
CA TYR A 125 -22.08 20.59 -11.00
C TYR A 125 -23.43 20.17 -10.38
N LEU A 126 -23.70 18.88 -10.17
CA LEU A 126 -25.00 18.39 -9.68
C LEU A 126 -25.17 18.57 -8.17
N THR A 127 -26.34 19.07 -7.76
CA THR A 127 -26.70 19.21 -6.34
C THR A 127 -27.68 18.14 -5.83
N ALA A 128 -28.17 17.27 -6.72
CA ALA A 128 -29.16 16.24 -6.39
C ALA A 128 -28.96 14.98 -7.28
N GLY A 129 -30.05 14.30 -7.63
CA GLY A 129 -30.03 13.10 -8.48
C GLY A 129 -29.56 13.36 -9.92
N GLN A 130 -29.13 12.31 -10.61
CA GLN A 130 -28.49 12.40 -11.93
C GLN A 130 -29.46 12.74 -13.07
N LEU A 131 -30.75 12.44 -12.96
CA LEU A 131 -31.69 12.57 -14.08
C LEU A 131 -32.47 13.90 -14.13
N ALA A 132 -32.77 14.47 -12.98
CA ALA A 132 -33.60 15.68 -12.84
C ALA A 132 -33.11 16.60 -11.72
N GLY A 133 -31.86 16.43 -11.30
CA GLY A 133 -31.24 17.30 -10.30
C GLY A 133 -30.90 18.68 -10.88
N SER A 134 -30.88 19.69 -10.02
CA SER A 134 -30.34 21.00 -10.38
C SER A 134 -28.82 20.96 -10.47
N SER A 135 -28.28 21.73 -11.40
CA SER A 135 -26.86 22.06 -11.53
C SER A 135 -26.58 23.42 -10.90
N SER A 136 -25.42 23.60 -10.27
CA SER A 136 -25.06 24.85 -9.57
C SER A 136 -23.58 25.18 -9.67
N VAL A 137 -23.28 26.44 -9.99
CA VAL A 137 -21.94 27.03 -9.92
C VAL A 137 -21.40 26.99 -8.48
N GLU A 138 -22.26 27.17 -7.49
CA GLU A 138 -21.87 27.19 -6.07
C GLU A 138 -21.33 25.84 -5.59
N MET A 139 -21.76 24.74 -6.21
CA MET A 139 -21.25 23.42 -5.84
C MET A 139 -19.74 23.32 -6.07
N TYR A 140 -19.21 23.92 -7.14
CA TYR A 140 -17.75 23.98 -7.36
C TYR A 140 -17.02 24.72 -6.24
N ARG A 141 -17.56 25.85 -5.75
CA ARG A 141 -16.98 26.58 -4.62
C ARG A 141 -16.94 25.70 -3.37
N GLN A 142 -18.06 25.08 -3.03
CA GLN A 142 -18.18 24.24 -1.82
C GLN A 142 -17.26 23.02 -1.88
N VAL A 143 -17.17 22.35 -3.03
CA VAL A 143 -16.31 21.18 -3.24
C VAL A 143 -14.82 21.56 -3.13
N MET A 144 -14.40 22.70 -3.69
CA MET A 144 -13.04 23.20 -3.54
C MET A 144 -12.72 23.58 -2.09
N LEU A 145 -13.64 24.28 -1.40
CA LEU A 145 -13.49 24.64 0.02
C LEU A 145 -13.47 23.39 0.93
N ALA A 146 -14.08 22.29 0.53
CA ALA A 146 -13.95 21.00 1.22
C ALA A 146 -12.58 20.32 1.03
N GLY A 147 -11.69 20.91 0.22
CA GLY A 147 -10.35 20.39 -0.06
C GLY A 147 -10.31 19.39 -1.24
N CYS A 148 -11.34 19.34 -2.08
CA CYS A 148 -11.33 18.54 -3.31
C CYS A 148 -10.33 19.13 -4.32
N ARG A 149 -9.58 18.28 -5.03
CA ARG A 149 -8.50 18.66 -5.96
C ARG A 149 -8.73 18.17 -7.39
N CYS A 150 -9.76 17.37 -7.64
CA CYS A 150 -10.19 17.00 -8.99
C CYS A 150 -11.69 17.20 -9.13
N VAL A 151 -12.11 18.05 -10.07
CA VAL A 151 -13.54 18.33 -10.35
C VAL A 151 -13.87 18.05 -11.80
N GLU A 152 -15.14 17.74 -12.07
CA GLU A 152 -15.62 17.32 -13.38
C GLU A 152 -16.52 18.38 -14.01
N LEU A 153 -16.35 18.60 -15.32
CA LEU A 153 -17.06 19.58 -16.12
C LEU A 153 -17.56 18.95 -17.42
N ASP A 154 -18.85 18.65 -17.48
CA ASP A 154 -19.49 18.08 -18.67
C ASP A 154 -19.93 19.21 -19.58
N CYS A 155 -19.11 19.48 -20.60
CA CYS A 155 -19.23 20.67 -21.43
C CYS A 155 -20.10 20.37 -22.66
N TRP A 156 -21.18 21.12 -22.81
CA TRP A 156 -22.14 20.99 -23.91
C TRP A 156 -22.27 22.29 -24.70
N LYS A 157 -22.70 22.16 -25.95
CA LYS A 157 -22.92 23.31 -26.82
C LYS A 157 -24.04 24.20 -26.30
N GLY A 158 -23.78 25.50 -26.28
CA GLY A 158 -24.78 26.52 -25.98
C GLY A 158 -25.88 26.56 -27.03
N ARG A 159 -27.14 26.65 -26.61
CA ARG A 159 -28.31 26.80 -27.50
C ARG A 159 -28.73 28.26 -27.72
N THR A 160 -28.10 29.20 -27.00
CA THR A 160 -28.43 30.62 -27.06
C THR A 160 -27.83 31.29 -28.31
N ALA A 161 -28.40 32.43 -28.71
CA ALA A 161 -27.89 33.23 -29.84
C ALA A 161 -26.44 33.71 -29.65
N GLU A 162 -25.96 33.73 -28.40
CA GLU A 162 -24.61 34.14 -28.01
C GLU A 162 -23.58 33.00 -28.06
N GLU A 163 -24.02 31.77 -28.36
CA GLU A 163 -23.17 30.57 -28.48
C GLU A 163 -22.26 30.36 -27.25
N GLU A 164 -22.79 30.58 -26.03
CA GLU A 164 -22.05 30.37 -24.78
C GLU A 164 -22.06 28.88 -24.38
N PRO A 165 -20.88 28.23 -24.19
CA PRO A 165 -20.83 26.85 -23.74
C PRO A 165 -21.45 26.69 -22.35
N VAL A 166 -22.12 25.56 -22.13
CA VAL A 166 -22.87 25.26 -20.89
C VAL A 166 -22.36 23.97 -20.26
N ILE A 167 -22.64 23.80 -18.96
CA ILE A 167 -22.39 22.56 -18.22
C ILE A 167 -23.73 21.97 -17.78
N THR A 168 -23.93 20.68 -18.07
CA THR A 168 -25.14 19.92 -17.72
C THR A 168 -24.90 18.42 -17.89
N HIS A 169 -25.79 17.60 -17.33
CA HIS A 169 -25.75 16.15 -17.58
C HIS A 169 -26.53 15.82 -18.86
N GLY A 170 -25.83 15.33 -19.87
CA GLY A 170 -26.34 15.15 -21.23
C GLY A 170 -27.64 14.34 -21.34
N PHE A 171 -28.55 14.77 -22.22
CA PHE A 171 -29.81 14.07 -22.51
C PHE A 171 -30.71 13.79 -21.29
N THR A 172 -30.55 14.56 -20.21
CA THR A 172 -31.38 14.48 -19.00
C THR A 172 -32.22 15.74 -18.81
N MET A 173 -33.01 15.79 -17.72
CA MET A 173 -33.82 16.94 -17.32
C MET A 173 -33.10 17.84 -16.31
N THR A 174 -31.78 17.75 -16.22
CA THR A 174 -30.96 18.58 -15.32
C THR A 174 -30.86 20.01 -15.85
N SER A 175 -30.71 20.98 -14.95
CA SER A 175 -30.57 22.39 -15.35
C SER A 175 -29.19 22.67 -15.94
N GLU A 176 -29.11 23.60 -16.88
CA GLU A 176 -27.86 24.04 -17.50
C GLU A 176 -27.27 25.22 -16.71
N ILE A 177 -25.94 25.26 -16.55
CA ILE A 177 -25.21 26.40 -15.96
C ILE A 177 -24.13 26.91 -16.93
N CYS A 178 -23.77 28.20 -16.82
CA CYS A 178 -22.80 28.82 -17.70
C CYS A 178 -21.38 28.31 -17.43
N PHE A 179 -20.66 27.86 -18.48
CA PHE A 179 -19.28 27.41 -18.36
C PHE A 179 -18.36 28.51 -17.80
N LYS A 180 -18.51 29.75 -18.28
CA LYS A 180 -17.69 30.89 -17.85
C LYS A 180 -17.80 31.13 -16.34
N GLU A 181 -19.02 31.15 -15.80
CA GLU A 181 -19.26 31.35 -14.37
C GLU A 181 -18.65 30.23 -13.51
N VAL A 182 -18.65 28.99 -14.02
CA VAL A 182 -17.98 27.86 -13.36
C VAL A 182 -16.46 28.06 -13.31
N ILE A 183 -15.85 28.46 -14.41
CA ILE A 183 -14.40 28.74 -14.46
C ILE A 183 -14.03 29.89 -13.51
N GLU A 184 -14.83 30.96 -13.44
CA GLU A 184 -14.65 32.07 -12.48
C GLU A 184 -14.77 31.58 -11.03
N ALA A 185 -15.77 30.75 -10.72
CA ALA A 185 -15.96 30.18 -9.38
C ALA A 185 -14.79 29.26 -8.96
N ILE A 186 -14.26 28.47 -9.91
CA ILE A 186 -13.08 27.64 -9.67
C ILE A 186 -11.86 28.53 -9.41
N ALA A 187 -11.62 29.55 -10.24
CA ALA A 187 -10.48 30.46 -10.06
C ALA A 187 -10.50 31.15 -8.69
N GLU A 188 -11.70 31.52 -8.22
CA GLU A 188 -11.89 32.15 -6.91
C GLU A 188 -11.54 31.22 -5.74
N CYS A 189 -11.90 29.94 -5.82
CA CYS A 189 -11.87 29.02 -4.68
C CYS A 189 -10.78 27.95 -4.73
N ALA A 190 -10.14 27.72 -5.88
CA ALA A 190 -9.20 26.62 -6.11
C ALA A 190 -8.13 26.52 -5.03
N PHE A 191 -7.57 27.65 -4.60
CA PHE A 191 -6.43 27.68 -3.67
C PHE A 191 -6.72 28.28 -2.29
N LYS A 192 -8.00 28.48 -1.91
CA LYS A 192 -8.38 29.07 -0.60
C LYS A 192 -8.05 28.17 0.59
N THR A 193 -8.24 26.86 0.44
CA THR A 193 -8.07 25.87 1.52
C THR A 193 -6.85 24.98 1.35
N SER A 194 -6.33 24.87 0.12
CA SER A 194 -5.14 24.07 -0.19
C SER A 194 -4.38 24.74 -1.35
N PRO A 195 -3.06 24.95 -1.23
CA PRO A 195 -2.25 25.54 -2.29
C PRO A 195 -1.85 24.53 -3.38
N PHE A 196 -2.13 23.24 -3.19
CA PHE A 196 -1.71 22.17 -4.09
C PHE A 196 -2.55 22.11 -5.38
N PRO A 197 -2.01 21.50 -6.45
CA PRO A 197 -2.62 21.56 -7.78
C PRO A 197 -4.05 21.06 -7.85
N VAL A 198 -4.81 21.62 -8.79
CA VAL A 198 -6.19 21.24 -9.11
C VAL A 198 -6.27 20.65 -10.52
N ILE A 199 -6.98 19.54 -10.68
CA ILE A 199 -7.24 18.88 -11.97
C ILE A 199 -8.68 19.15 -12.38
N LEU A 200 -8.87 19.66 -13.60
CA LEU A 200 -10.18 19.82 -14.20
C LEU A 200 -10.40 18.69 -15.21
N SER A 201 -11.34 17.79 -14.90
CA SER A 201 -11.75 16.69 -15.77
C SER A 201 -12.84 17.18 -16.72
N PHE A 202 -12.47 17.46 -17.96
CA PHE A 202 -13.44 17.84 -18.99
C PHE A 202 -14.02 16.59 -19.64
N GLU A 203 -15.34 16.48 -19.63
CA GLU A 203 -16.10 15.61 -20.54
C GLU A 203 -16.64 16.51 -21.66
N ASN A 204 -15.97 16.50 -22.80
CA ASN A 204 -16.20 17.51 -23.85
C ASN A 204 -17.17 17.00 -24.92
N HIS A 205 -18.38 17.54 -24.99
CA HIS A 205 -19.37 17.30 -26.05
C HIS A 205 -19.60 18.51 -26.96
N VAL A 206 -18.75 19.53 -26.86
CA VAL A 206 -18.85 20.73 -27.70
C VAL A 206 -18.32 20.38 -29.09
N ASP A 207 -19.23 20.15 -30.04
CA ASP A 207 -18.93 19.81 -31.43
C ASP A 207 -18.49 21.03 -32.29
N SER A 208 -18.70 22.25 -31.79
CA SER A 208 -18.35 23.50 -32.48
C SER A 208 -16.91 23.96 -32.15
N PRO A 209 -16.00 24.06 -33.14
CA PRO A 209 -14.65 24.57 -32.92
C PRO A 209 -14.62 25.99 -32.34
N LYS A 210 -15.57 26.83 -32.75
CA LYS A 210 -15.70 28.21 -32.24
C LYS A 210 -15.98 28.23 -30.73
N GLN A 211 -16.86 27.35 -30.25
CA GLN A 211 -17.15 27.27 -28.81
C GLN A 211 -16.00 26.60 -28.03
N GLN A 212 -15.32 25.59 -28.59
CA GLN A 212 -14.13 25.02 -27.95
C GLN A 212 -12.98 26.05 -27.83
N ALA A 213 -12.75 26.87 -28.86
CA ALA A 213 -11.77 27.96 -28.80
C ALA A 213 -12.13 28.98 -27.71
N LYS A 214 -13.42 29.30 -27.57
CA LYS A 214 -13.94 30.18 -26.51
C LYS A 214 -13.76 29.60 -25.11
N MET A 215 -13.96 28.29 -24.92
CA MET A 215 -13.64 27.61 -23.67
C MET A 215 -12.14 27.71 -23.34
N ALA A 216 -11.27 27.49 -24.32
CA ALA A 216 -9.83 27.61 -24.15
C ALA A 216 -9.42 29.05 -23.80
N GLU A 217 -10.04 30.05 -24.42
CA GLU A 217 -9.84 31.47 -24.10
C GLU A 217 -10.30 31.80 -22.68
N TYR A 218 -11.46 31.30 -22.22
CA TYR A 218 -11.92 31.48 -20.85
C TYR A 218 -10.95 30.86 -19.84
N CYS A 219 -10.45 29.64 -20.10
CA CYS A 219 -9.41 29.05 -19.26
C CYS A 219 -8.15 29.94 -19.19
N ARG A 220 -7.64 30.42 -20.33
CA ARG A 220 -6.43 31.27 -20.36
C ARG A 220 -6.63 32.61 -19.67
N SER A 221 -7.74 33.29 -19.95
CA SER A 221 -8.00 34.64 -19.46
C SER A 221 -8.36 34.67 -17.97
N ILE A 222 -9.14 33.70 -17.49
CA ILE A 222 -9.64 33.70 -16.10
C ILE A 222 -8.62 33.08 -15.15
N PHE A 223 -7.98 31.96 -15.51
CA PHE A 223 -6.98 31.34 -14.65
C PHE A 223 -5.60 32.03 -14.74
N GLY A 224 -5.30 32.68 -15.87
CA GLY A 224 -4.01 33.35 -16.08
C GLY A 224 -2.83 32.42 -15.79
N ASP A 225 -1.88 32.89 -14.97
CA ASP A 225 -0.67 32.17 -14.61
C ASP A 225 -0.92 30.87 -13.82
N ALA A 226 -2.11 30.70 -13.24
CA ALA A 226 -2.47 29.45 -12.56
C ALA A 226 -2.68 28.31 -13.55
N LEU A 227 -3.07 28.58 -14.81
CA LEU A 227 -3.24 27.53 -15.81
C LEU A 227 -1.88 27.01 -16.28
N LEU A 228 -1.67 25.70 -16.16
CA LEU A 228 -0.46 25.06 -16.67
C LEU A 228 -0.62 24.74 -18.15
N ILE A 229 -0.05 25.57 -19.01
CA ILE A 229 -0.08 25.38 -20.47
C ILE A 229 1.12 24.52 -20.89
N ASP A 230 2.33 25.02 -20.69
CA ASP A 230 3.55 24.34 -21.08
C ASP A 230 4.05 23.34 -20.03
N PRO A 231 4.64 22.20 -20.44
CA PRO A 231 5.35 21.31 -19.53
C PRO A 231 6.49 22.04 -18.81
N LEU A 232 6.84 21.54 -17.63
CA LEU A 232 7.98 22.02 -16.87
C LEU A 232 9.24 21.46 -17.49
N GLU A 233 10.30 22.28 -17.61
CA GLU A 233 11.57 21.88 -18.24
C GLU A 233 12.17 20.59 -17.66
N LYS A 234 12.02 20.39 -16.35
CA LYS A 234 12.50 19.19 -15.62
C LYS A 234 11.73 17.91 -15.96
N TYR A 235 10.50 18.03 -16.45
CA TYR A 235 9.60 16.91 -16.69
C TYR A 235 9.01 16.98 -18.11
N PRO A 236 9.84 16.77 -19.15
CA PRO A 236 9.35 16.73 -20.53
C PRO A 236 8.36 15.56 -20.72
N LEU A 237 7.45 15.70 -21.68
CA LEU A 237 6.43 14.69 -22.00
C LEU A 237 7.02 13.52 -22.81
N GLU A 238 7.96 12.80 -22.20
CA GLU A 238 8.70 11.69 -22.80
C GLU A 238 8.45 10.37 -22.03
N SER A 239 8.78 9.24 -22.67
CA SER A 239 8.67 7.92 -22.03
C SER A 239 9.71 7.77 -20.91
N GLY A 240 9.32 7.22 -19.77
CA GLY A 240 10.16 7.02 -18.60
C GLY A 240 10.33 8.24 -17.69
N VAL A 241 9.82 9.42 -18.07
CA VAL A 241 9.85 10.62 -17.24
C VAL A 241 8.67 10.59 -16.25
N PRO A 242 8.91 10.69 -14.92
CA PRO A 242 7.84 10.67 -13.94
C PRO A 242 7.01 11.96 -13.97
N LEU A 243 5.82 11.90 -13.38
CA LEU A 243 5.00 13.10 -13.17
C LEU A 243 5.68 14.07 -12.19
N PRO A 244 5.49 15.39 -12.35
CA PRO A 244 5.91 16.37 -11.36
C PRO A 244 5.24 16.13 -10.00
N SER A 245 5.86 16.64 -8.96
CA SER A 245 5.30 16.56 -7.60
C SER A 245 4.18 17.57 -7.34
N PRO A 246 3.26 17.31 -6.39
CA PRO A 246 2.32 18.33 -5.94
C PRO A 246 2.99 19.64 -5.49
N GLN A 247 4.18 19.55 -4.89
CA GLN A 247 4.96 20.72 -4.47
C GLN A 247 5.43 21.58 -5.66
N GLU A 248 5.87 20.96 -6.75
CA GLU A 248 6.34 21.67 -7.95
C GLU A 248 5.18 22.24 -8.78
N LEU A 249 3.97 21.71 -8.61
CA LEU A 249 2.73 22.16 -9.27
C LEU A 249 1.86 23.04 -8.35
N MET A 250 2.43 23.61 -7.29
CA MET A 250 1.70 24.46 -6.36
C MET A 250 1.08 25.67 -7.08
N GLY A 251 -0.20 25.95 -6.78
CA GLY A 251 -0.95 27.03 -7.42
C GLY A 251 -1.30 26.78 -8.90
N LYS A 252 -1.10 25.55 -9.41
CA LYS A 252 -1.38 25.22 -10.81
C LYS A 252 -2.69 24.46 -11.01
N ILE A 253 -3.33 24.75 -12.15
CA ILE A 253 -4.53 24.10 -12.65
C ILE A 253 -4.14 23.29 -13.89
N LEU A 254 -4.44 21.99 -13.86
CA LEU A 254 -4.18 21.06 -14.96
C LEU A 254 -5.49 20.70 -15.66
N ILE A 255 -5.48 20.66 -16.99
CA ILE A 255 -6.64 20.27 -17.80
C ILE A 255 -6.48 18.81 -18.24
N LYS A 256 -7.45 17.98 -17.86
CA LYS A 256 -7.65 16.66 -18.45
C LYS A 256 -8.71 16.79 -19.55
N ASN A 257 -8.28 16.68 -20.81
CA ASN A 257 -9.16 16.62 -21.99
C ASN A 257 -8.46 15.79 -23.09
N LYS A 258 -9.20 15.31 -24.09
CA LYS A 258 -8.62 14.64 -25.26
C LYS A 258 -7.59 15.55 -25.94
N LYS A 259 -6.53 14.95 -26.47
CA LYS A 259 -5.44 15.62 -27.20
C LYS A 259 -5.39 15.11 -28.64
N SER A 260 -5.49 16.02 -29.61
CA SER A 260 -5.37 15.66 -31.03
C SER A 260 -3.91 15.45 -31.42
N HIS A 261 -3.58 14.28 -31.97
CA HIS A 261 -2.27 13.98 -32.55
C HIS A 261 -2.23 14.40 -34.03
N LYS A 262 -2.22 15.71 -34.30
CA LYS A 262 -1.73 16.22 -35.59
C LYS A 262 -0.37 16.88 -35.33
N PRO A 263 0.71 16.50 -36.04
CA PRO A 263 2.00 17.19 -35.92
C PRO A 263 1.79 18.66 -36.28
N SER A 264 2.21 19.57 -35.41
CA SER A 264 2.30 20.99 -35.76
C SER A 264 3.30 21.12 -36.91
N ALA A 265 2.80 21.37 -38.11
CA ALA A 265 3.63 21.75 -39.23
C ALA A 265 4.22 23.13 -38.89
N ALA A 266 5.52 23.13 -38.57
CA ALA A 266 6.29 24.34 -38.33
C ALA A 266 6.04 25.36 -39.45
N HIS A 267 5.81 26.60 -39.02
CA HIS A 267 5.63 27.78 -39.87
C HIS A 267 6.77 27.88 -40.90
N GLY A 268 6.47 27.48 -42.14
CA GLY A 268 7.31 27.67 -43.31
C GLY A 268 6.69 28.71 -44.23
N ASN A 269 7.14 29.94 -44.09
CA ASN A 269 6.76 31.10 -44.90
C ASN A 269 7.00 30.84 -46.40
N LYS A 270 5.96 30.69 -47.23
CA LYS A 270 6.04 30.90 -48.69
C LYS A 270 4.77 31.55 -49.23
N GLN A 271 4.95 32.82 -49.62
CA GLN A 271 4.06 33.62 -50.42
C GLN A 271 4.00 33.14 -51.89
N LEU A 272 2.82 33.39 -52.49
CA LEU A 272 2.51 33.70 -53.90
C LEU A 272 2.52 32.57 -54.94
N ALA A 273 1.34 32.23 -55.47
CA ALA A 273 0.84 32.82 -56.73
C ALA A 273 -0.63 32.41 -57.00
N GLU A 274 -1.43 33.34 -57.52
CA GLU A 274 -2.86 33.23 -57.81
C GLU A 274 -3.19 32.64 -59.21
N HIS A 275 -4.42 32.09 -59.30
CA HIS A 275 -5.38 32.09 -60.45
C HIS A 275 -5.28 31.01 -61.57
N PRO A 276 -6.40 30.66 -62.27
CA PRO A 276 -7.67 30.06 -61.78
C PRO A 276 -8.32 28.99 -62.72
N ALA A 277 -9.36 28.30 -62.21
CA ALA A 277 -10.58 27.78 -62.87
C ALA A 277 -10.55 26.85 -64.12
N ASN A 278 -11.14 25.64 -63.98
CA ASN A 278 -12.27 25.10 -64.80
C ASN A 278 -12.60 23.65 -64.32
N GLN A 279 -13.77 23.40 -63.72
CA GLN A 279 -14.99 22.85 -64.35
C GLN A 279 -14.78 21.61 -65.24
N SER A 280 -15.21 20.42 -64.77
CA SER A 280 -16.38 19.68 -65.31
C SER A 280 -16.43 18.21 -64.84
N THR A 281 -17.52 17.85 -64.15
CA THR A 281 -18.34 16.62 -64.25
C THR A 281 -17.75 15.33 -64.85
N ALA A 282 -17.88 14.21 -64.11
CA ALA A 282 -18.74 13.06 -64.48
C ALA A 282 -18.69 11.95 -63.42
N GLU A 283 -19.86 11.37 -63.18
CA GLU A 283 -20.16 10.19 -62.36
C GLU A 283 -19.73 8.90 -63.06
N GLU A 284 -19.37 7.85 -62.31
CA GLU A 284 -19.98 6.49 -62.34
C GLU A 284 -19.08 5.38 -61.77
N GLN A 285 -19.76 4.32 -61.37
CA GLN A 285 -19.43 3.27 -60.42
C GLN A 285 -18.68 2.05 -61.01
N ALA A 286 -18.14 1.26 -60.07
CA ALA A 286 -18.20 -0.21 -59.99
C ALA A 286 -17.09 -1.11 -60.60
N THR A 287 -16.46 -1.84 -59.66
CA THR A 287 -16.18 -3.30 -59.60
C THR A 287 -14.97 -3.95 -60.31
N ASP A 288 -14.13 -4.55 -59.46
CA ASP A 288 -13.45 -5.87 -59.49
C ASP A 288 -12.39 -6.24 -60.57
N GLU A 289 -11.12 -6.35 -60.10
CA GLU A 289 -10.10 -7.45 -60.17
C GLU A 289 -10.10 -8.48 -61.35
N PRO A 290 -8.99 -9.21 -61.72
CA PRO A 290 -7.78 -9.55 -60.91
C PRO A 290 -6.38 -9.66 -61.62
N SER A 291 -5.34 -9.81 -60.78
CA SER A 291 -4.14 -10.71 -60.87
C SER A 291 -2.85 -10.42 -61.71
N SER A 292 -1.75 -10.10 -60.98
CA SER A 292 -0.38 -10.71 -60.90
C SER A 292 0.59 -10.85 -62.12
N PRO A 293 1.95 -11.02 -61.96
CA PRO A 293 2.88 -10.75 -60.82
C PRO A 293 4.29 -10.13 -61.17
N SER A 294 5.08 -9.85 -60.11
CA SER A 294 6.57 -9.92 -59.98
C SER A 294 7.47 -8.69 -60.27
N ASN A 295 8.03 -8.04 -59.23
CA ASN A 295 9.48 -8.09 -58.85
C ASN A 295 9.89 -7.11 -57.72
N ILE A 296 10.27 -7.70 -56.57
CA ILE A 296 11.40 -7.42 -55.64
C ILE A 296 12.00 -5.99 -55.56
N THR A 297 11.88 -5.31 -54.41
CA THR A 297 13.04 -4.85 -53.58
C THR A 297 12.68 -4.42 -52.16
N ALA A 298 13.47 -4.94 -51.22
CA ALA A 298 13.61 -4.76 -49.78
C ALA A 298 13.30 -3.39 -49.11
N GLY A 299 12.60 -3.47 -47.97
CA GLY A 299 13.15 -3.02 -46.68
C GLY A 299 12.36 -1.95 -45.92
N GLU A 300 11.43 -2.35 -45.04
CA GLU A 300 11.12 -1.68 -43.76
C GLU A 300 10.20 -2.60 -42.93
N ILE A 301 10.52 -2.76 -41.64
CA ILE A 301 9.84 -3.68 -40.70
C ILE A 301 8.63 -2.94 -40.14
N GLU A 302 7.45 -3.23 -40.67
CA GLU A 302 6.16 -2.92 -40.04
C GLU A 302 5.79 -4.05 -39.07
N ALA A 303 5.25 -3.68 -37.91
CA ALA A 303 4.74 -4.62 -36.93
C ALA A 303 3.44 -5.22 -37.46
N GLU A 304 3.37 -6.55 -37.47
CA GLU A 304 2.23 -7.34 -37.88
C GLU A 304 1.01 -7.02 -36.99
N ASP A 305 -0.07 -6.56 -37.63
CA ASP A 305 -1.43 -6.64 -37.11
C ASP A 305 -1.85 -8.12 -37.18
N ASP A 306 -1.95 -8.77 -36.02
CA ASP A 306 -2.68 -10.03 -35.87
C ASP A 306 -4.17 -9.68 -35.79
N ASP A 307 -4.85 -9.78 -36.94
CA ASP A 307 -6.30 -9.96 -37.02
C ASP A 307 -6.65 -11.38 -36.57
N ASP A 308 -6.92 -11.56 -35.28
CA ASP A 308 -7.71 -12.68 -34.79
C ASP A 308 -9.18 -12.22 -34.68
N ASP A 309 -9.97 -12.66 -35.66
CA ASP A 309 -11.43 -12.69 -35.64
C ASP A 309 -11.92 -13.52 -34.44
N ASP A 310 -12.24 -12.85 -33.33
CA ASP A 310 -13.16 -13.37 -32.30
C ASP A 310 -14.45 -12.53 -32.33
N ASP A 311 -15.31 -12.87 -33.30
CA ASP A 311 -16.74 -12.58 -33.29
C ASP A 311 -17.41 -13.38 -32.15
N ASP A 312 -17.30 -12.90 -30.90
CA ASP A 312 -18.34 -13.20 -29.90
C ASP A 312 -18.45 -12.14 -28.79
N ASP A 313 -19.70 -11.72 -28.56
CA ASP A 313 -20.20 -10.95 -27.40
C ASP A 313 -19.91 -9.42 -27.33
N CYS A 314 -20.30 -8.68 -28.37
CA CYS A 314 -20.64 -7.24 -28.23
C CYS A 314 -21.97 -7.07 -27.46
N LYS A 315 -21.96 -7.38 -26.15
CA LYS A 315 -22.94 -6.82 -25.22
C LYS A 315 -22.56 -5.37 -24.94
N LYS A 316 -23.22 -4.44 -25.64
CA LYS A 316 -23.27 -3.01 -25.29
C LYS A 316 -23.48 -2.87 -23.78
N THR A 317 -22.45 -2.45 -23.04
CA THR A 317 -22.56 -2.25 -21.60
C THR A 317 -23.28 -0.93 -21.35
N SER A 318 -24.58 -1.01 -21.05
CA SER A 318 -25.48 0.11 -20.73
C SER A 318 -25.11 0.96 -19.51
N ASP A 319 -23.97 0.68 -18.87
CA ASP A 319 -23.60 1.18 -17.54
C ASP A 319 -22.62 2.37 -17.55
N GLU A 320 -21.97 2.66 -18.69
CA GLU A 320 -21.02 3.79 -18.84
C GLU A 320 -21.70 5.15 -19.02
N GLY A 321 -23.03 5.18 -19.08
CA GLY A 321 -23.76 6.40 -19.38
C GLY A 321 -23.65 6.79 -20.86
N THR A 322 -24.74 7.27 -21.44
CA THR A 322 -24.80 7.62 -22.88
C THR A 322 -23.99 8.85 -23.28
N ALA A 323 -23.41 9.58 -22.32
CA ALA A 323 -22.65 10.81 -22.55
C ALA A 323 -21.16 10.52 -22.86
N GLU A 324 -20.46 9.78 -21.99
CA GLU A 324 -18.99 9.60 -22.09
C GLU A 324 -18.53 8.87 -23.37
N GLU A 325 -19.34 7.96 -23.93
CA GLU A 325 -18.99 7.24 -25.17
C GLU A 325 -18.89 8.16 -26.41
N ARG A 326 -19.46 9.38 -26.37
CA ARG A 326 -19.51 10.31 -27.51
C ARG A 326 -18.90 11.68 -27.20
N GLU A 327 -17.79 11.70 -26.49
CA GLU A 327 -16.97 12.90 -26.39
C GLU A 327 -16.49 13.37 -27.79
N ALA A 328 -16.65 14.65 -28.06
CA ALA A 328 -16.25 15.32 -29.29
C ALA A 328 -14.73 15.25 -29.51
N VAL A 329 -14.32 15.37 -30.79
CA VAL A 329 -12.89 15.48 -31.13
C VAL A 329 -12.36 16.80 -30.59
N ALA A 330 -11.23 16.74 -29.88
CA ALA A 330 -10.59 17.93 -29.36
C ALA A 330 -9.99 18.77 -30.50
N THR A 331 -10.32 20.06 -30.48
CA THR A 331 -9.65 21.08 -31.31
C THR A 331 -8.22 21.32 -30.85
N GLU A 332 -7.43 22.00 -31.70
CA GLU A 332 -6.05 22.37 -31.38
C GLU A 332 -6.01 23.28 -30.13
N GLU A 333 -6.94 24.22 -30.03
CA GLU A 333 -7.01 25.22 -28.96
C GLU A 333 -7.18 24.59 -27.58
N MET A 334 -8.02 23.55 -27.46
CA MET A 334 -8.18 22.78 -26.22
C MET A 334 -7.04 21.78 -26.01
N SER A 335 -6.52 21.17 -27.08
CA SER A 335 -5.42 20.19 -27.01
C SER A 335 -4.12 20.81 -26.50
N THR A 336 -3.86 22.09 -26.80
CA THR A 336 -2.67 22.82 -26.32
C THR A 336 -2.64 23.02 -24.81
N LEU A 337 -3.79 22.94 -24.13
CA LEU A 337 -3.87 23.08 -22.67
C LEU A 337 -3.58 21.75 -21.93
N VAL A 338 -3.45 20.63 -22.64
CA VAL A 338 -3.30 19.29 -22.07
C VAL A 338 -1.83 18.84 -22.07
N ASN A 339 -1.29 18.60 -20.88
CA ASN A 339 0.09 18.14 -20.65
C ASN A 339 0.16 16.82 -19.85
N TYR A 340 0.28 16.89 -18.51
CA TYR A 340 0.58 15.76 -17.63
C TYR A 340 -0.60 14.84 -17.32
N VAL A 341 -1.83 15.26 -17.66
CA VAL A 341 -3.06 14.51 -17.41
C VAL A 341 -3.75 14.23 -18.74
N GLN A 342 -3.11 13.44 -19.60
CA GLN A 342 -3.63 13.10 -20.92
C GLN A 342 -4.50 11.83 -20.85
N PRO A 343 -5.83 11.92 -21.02
CA PRO A 343 -6.68 10.76 -21.05
C PRO A 343 -6.45 9.94 -22.33
N THR A 344 -6.26 8.64 -22.17
CA THR A 344 -6.14 7.66 -23.27
C THR A 344 -7.06 6.47 -23.03
N LYS A 345 -7.58 5.88 -24.12
CA LYS A 345 -8.30 4.61 -24.06
C LYS A 345 -7.36 3.55 -23.45
N PHE A 346 -7.87 2.83 -22.47
CA PHE A 346 -7.12 1.77 -21.80
C PHE A 346 -7.19 0.49 -22.64
N ASN A 347 -6.03 -0.09 -22.94
CA ASN A 347 -5.95 -1.37 -23.66
C ASN A 347 -5.65 -2.50 -22.66
N SER A 348 -4.44 -2.50 -22.10
CA SER A 348 -4.03 -3.43 -21.06
C SER A 348 -2.92 -2.81 -20.21
N PHE A 349 -2.71 -3.35 -19.01
CA PHE A 349 -1.63 -2.91 -18.14
C PHE A 349 -0.25 -3.16 -18.76
N GLU A 350 -0.09 -4.29 -19.47
CA GLU A 350 1.15 -4.61 -20.19
C GLU A 350 1.46 -3.60 -21.29
N ALA A 351 0.45 -3.20 -22.06
CA ALA A 351 0.59 -2.18 -23.10
C ALA A 351 1.00 -0.82 -22.50
N SER A 352 0.30 -0.38 -21.45
CA SER A 352 0.64 0.86 -20.73
C SER A 352 2.06 0.84 -20.16
N LYS A 353 2.48 -0.29 -19.59
CA LYS A 353 3.83 -0.48 -19.04
C LYS A 353 4.91 -0.50 -20.11
N LYS A 354 4.63 -1.08 -21.28
CA LYS A 354 5.54 -1.09 -22.44
C LYS A 354 5.73 0.32 -23.02
N VAL A 355 4.66 1.10 -23.10
CA VAL A 355 4.70 2.50 -23.57
C VAL A 355 5.41 3.42 -22.56
N ASN A 356 5.27 3.13 -21.27
CA ASN A 356 5.96 3.79 -20.15
C ASN A 356 5.84 5.33 -20.15
N ARG A 357 4.68 5.87 -20.55
CA ARG A 357 4.41 7.32 -20.53
C ARG A 357 3.63 7.69 -19.28
N SER A 358 4.29 8.32 -18.30
CA SER A 358 3.64 8.63 -17.01
C SER A 358 2.56 9.72 -17.08
N TYR A 359 2.59 10.56 -18.13
CA TYR A 359 1.59 11.60 -18.39
C TYR A 359 0.29 11.08 -19.03
N GLN A 360 0.26 9.81 -19.45
CA GLN A 360 -0.96 9.14 -19.91
C GLN A 360 -1.72 8.57 -18.72
N MET A 361 -3.04 8.74 -18.75
CA MET A 361 -3.95 8.30 -17.68
C MET A 361 -5.23 7.73 -18.29
N SER A 362 -5.92 6.89 -17.51
CA SER A 362 -7.19 6.30 -17.93
C SER A 362 -8.27 6.52 -16.89
N SER A 363 -9.49 6.74 -17.37
CA SER A 363 -10.70 6.83 -16.55
C SER A 363 -11.49 5.53 -16.70
N PHE A 364 -12.02 5.00 -15.61
CA PHE A 364 -12.75 3.74 -15.57
C PHE A 364 -14.06 3.92 -14.78
N VAL A 365 -15.17 3.45 -15.34
CA VAL A 365 -16.40 3.26 -14.58
C VAL A 365 -16.16 2.21 -13.48
N GLU A 366 -16.85 2.32 -12.34
CA GLU A 366 -16.64 1.45 -11.17
C GLU A 366 -16.73 -0.06 -11.49
N THR A 367 -17.56 -0.45 -12.47
CA THR A 367 -17.74 -1.86 -12.88
C THR A 367 -16.50 -2.39 -13.59
N LYS A 368 -16.01 -1.68 -14.62
CA LYS A 368 -14.76 -2.02 -15.32
C LYS A 368 -13.56 -1.98 -14.38
N ALA A 369 -13.49 -0.98 -13.51
CA ALA A 369 -12.42 -0.89 -12.51
C ALA A 369 -12.42 -2.09 -11.56
N LEU A 370 -13.60 -2.56 -11.14
CA LEU A 370 -13.75 -3.74 -10.28
C LEU A 370 -13.38 -5.03 -11.03
N GLU A 371 -13.73 -5.15 -12.31
CA GLU A 371 -13.29 -6.27 -13.14
C GLU A 371 -11.76 -6.32 -13.26
N HIS A 372 -11.11 -5.19 -13.52
CA HIS A 372 -9.65 -5.12 -13.53
C HIS A 372 -9.04 -5.44 -12.15
N LEU A 373 -9.63 -4.94 -11.07
CA LEU A 373 -9.16 -5.21 -9.70
C LEU A 373 -9.23 -6.71 -9.36
N THR A 374 -10.27 -7.41 -9.82
CA THR A 374 -10.44 -8.84 -9.55
C THR A 374 -9.59 -9.74 -10.46
N LYS A 375 -9.28 -9.30 -11.69
CA LYS A 375 -8.44 -10.04 -12.64
C LYS A 375 -6.94 -9.80 -12.44
N SER A 376 -6.53 -8.54 -12.28
CA SER A 376 -5.13 -8.08 -12.24
C SER A 376 -4.90 -7.00 -11.16
N PRO A 377 -4.89 -7.38 -9.86
CA PRO A 377 -4.90 -6.42 -8.76
C PRO A 377 -3.61 -5.60 -8.56
N VAL A 378 -2.50 -5.95 -9.22
CA VAL A 378 -1.14 -5.45 -8.90
C VAL A 378 -0.69 -4.29 -9.81
N GLU A 379 -1.47 -3.90 -10.83
CA GLU A 379 -0.91 -3.22 -12.01
C GLU A 379 -1.26 -1.72 -12.19
N PHE A 380 -1.96 -1.08 -11.26
CA PHE A 380 -2.30 0.34 -11.35
C PHE A 380 -1.10 1.27 -11.02
N GLN A 381 -0.19 1.48 -11.97
CA GLN A 381 1.02 2.31 -11.81
C GLN A 381 0.88 3.77 -12.30
N GLN A 382 0.06 3.99 -13.35
CA GLN A 382 -0.25 5.33 -13.88
C GLN A 382 -1.36 6.01 -13.06
N LEU A 383 -1.69 7.27 -13.38
CA LEU A 383 -2.88 7.90 -12.83
C LEU A 383 -4.13 7.16 -13.34
N SER A 384 -4.97 6.72 -12.42
CA SER A 384 -6.27 6.12 -12.71
C SER A 384 -7.39 6.93 -12.04
N ARG A 385 -8.40 7.28 -12.84
CA ARG A 385 -9.63 7.90 -12.36
C ARG A 385 -10.75 6.88 -12.34
N ILE A 386 -11.45 6.78 -11.21
CA ILE A 386 -12.61 5.89 -11.05
C ILE A 386 -13.84 6.75 -10.81
N TYR A 387 -14.95 6.45 -11.48
CA TYR A 387 -16.21 7.18 -11.31
C TYR A 387 -17.42 6.23 -11.19
N PRO A 388 -18.52 6.68 -10.56
CA PRO A 388 -19.71 5.87 -10.34
C PRO A 388 -20.41 5.52 -11.66
N LYS A 389 -21.02 4.33 -11.74
CA LYS A 389 -21.79 3.91 -12.93
C LYS A 389 -23.10 4.68 -13.10
N GLY A 390 -23.58 4.78 -14.34
CA GLY A 390 -24.80 5.52 -14.69
C GLY A 390 -26.08 5.00 -14.04
N THR A 391 -26.12 3.73 -13.60
CA THR A 391 -27.30 3.18 -12.89
C THR A 391 -27.51 3.76 -11.49
N ARG A 392 -26.55 4.51 -10.94
CA ARG A 392 -26.68 5.26 -9.67
C ARG A 392 -27.38 6.60 -9.88
N VAL A 393 -28.61 6.52 -10.37
CA VAL A 393 -29.42 7.71 -10.73
C VAL A 393 -29.76 8.60 -9.53
N ASP A 394 -29.71 8.04 -8.32
CA ASP A 394 -29.90 8.73 -7.04
C ASP A 394 -28.63 9.44 -6.53
N SER A 395 -27.54 9.40 -7.31
CA SER A 395 -26.24 9.92 -6.93
C SER A 395 -25.62 9.21 -5.72
N SER A 396 -25.96 7.94 -5.46
CA SER A 396 -25.29 7.11 -4.45
C SER A 396 -23.81 6.91 -4.76
N ASN A 397 -23.00 6.63 -3.73
CA ASN A 397 -21.56 6.37 -3.91
C ASN A 397 -21.21 4.88 -3.77
N TYR A 398 -20.15 4.48 -4.47
CA TYR A 398 -19.47 3.21 -4.22
C TYR A 398 -18.49 3.34 -3.04
N MET A 399 -17.94 2.24 -2.54
CA MET A 399 -16.98 2.26 -1.43
C MET A 399 -15.58 2.62 -1.94
N PRO A 400 -15.02 3.81 -1.65
CA PRO A 400 -13.77 4.27 -2.25
C PRO A 400 -12.55 3.45 -1.80
N GLN A 401 -12.61 2.85 -0.61
CA GLN A 401 -11.54 1.99 -0.07
C GLN A 401 -11.15 0.86 -1.02
N LEU A 402 -12.10 0.32 -1.80
CA LEU A 402 -11.83 -0.73 -2.78
C LEU A 402 -10.73 -0.34 -3.76
N PHE A 403 -10.81 0.89 -4.29
CA PHE A 403 -9.87 1.39 -5.29
C PHE A 403 -8.64 2.05 -4.67
N TRP A 404 -8.74 2.60 -3.45
CA TRP A 404 -7.55 3.00 -2.69
C TRP A 404 -6.65 1.82 -2.36
N ASN A 405 -7.21 0.64 -2.07
CA ASN A 405 -6.44 -0.59 -1.87
C ASN A 405 -5.64 -0.99 -3.12
N ALA A 406 -6.17 -0.70 -4.31
CA ALA A 406 -5.50 -0.92 -5.60
C ALA A 406 -4.51 0.20 -5.97
N GLY A 407 -4.48 1.29 -5.22
CA GLY A 407 -3.62 2.44 -5.51
C GLY A 407 -4.21 3.44 -6.50
N CYS A 408 -5.51 3.38 -6.80
CA CYS A 408 -6.13 4.39 -7.66
C CYS A 408 -6.12 5.77 -6.99
N GLN A 409 -5.70 6.80 -7.73
CA GLN A 409 -5.46 8.15 -7.19
C GLN A 409 -6.74 8.99 -7.20
N LEU A 410 -7.44 9.02 -8.32
CA LEU A 410 -8.58 9.91 -8.59
C LEU A 410 -9.89 9.14 -8.42
N VAL A 411 -10.20 8.74 -7.19
CA VAL A 411 -11.42 7.98 -6.85
C VAL A 411 -12.57 8.97 -6.65
N ALA A 412 -13.30 9.26 -7.73
CA ALA A 412 -14.30 10.31 -7.79
C ALA A 412 -15.64 9.89 -7.19
N LEU A 413 -16.22 10.74 -6.33
CA LEU A 413 -17.48 10.51 -5.64
C LEU A 413 -18.47 11.66 -5.88
N ASN A 414 -19.76 11.38 -5.71
CA ASN A 414 -20.86 12.34 -5.73
C ASN A 414 -20.91 13.11 -4.40
N PHE A 415 -20.41 14.35 -4.38
CA PHE A 415 -20.29 15.20 -3.18
C PHE A 415 -21.64 15.65 -2.60
N GLN A 416 -22.69 15.67 -3.41
CA GLN A 416 -24.05 16.01 -3.00
C GLN A 416 -24.68 14.94 -2.09
N THR A 417 -24.19 13.70 -2.13
CA THR A 417 -24.71 12.57 -1.34
C THR A 417 -23.76 12.24 -0.20
N ILE A 418 -24.13 12.63 1.03
CA ILE A 418 -23.30 12.40 2.23
C ILE A 418 -23.60 11.03 2.86
N ASP A 419 -23.40 9.97 2.08
CA ASP A 419 -23.48 8.59 2.55
C ASP A 419 -22.19 8.14 3.28
N LEU A 420 -22.13 6.87 3.69
CA LEU A 420 -20.97 6.33 4.39
C LEU A 420 -19.66 6.50 3.60
N SER A 421 -19.73 6.37 2.27
CA SER A 421 -18.55 6.51 1.40
C SER A 421 -18.03 7.93 1.40
N MET A 422 -18.93 8.92 1.32
CA MET A 422 -18.54 10.33 1.42
C MET A 422 -18.04 10.68 2.82
N GLN A 423 -18.65 10.14 3.89
CA GLN A 423 -18.14 10.29 5.26
C GLN A 423 -16.68 9.82 5.36
N LEU A 424 -16.36 8.64 4.80
CA LEU A 424 -14.99 8.12 4.75
C LEU A 424 -14.04 9.02 3.97
N ASN A 425 -14.48 9.55 2.82
CA ASN A 425 -13.70 10.47 2.01
C ASN A 425 -13.36 11.76 2.78
N LEU A 426 -14.37 12.41 3.38
CA LEU A 426 -14.18 13.64 4.17
C LEU A 426 -13.32 13.40 5.42
N GLY A 427 -13.40 12.21 6.01
CA GLY A 427 -12.52 11.80 7.11
C GLY A 427 -11.08 11.59 6.66
N MET A 428 -10.85 10.90 5.54
CA MET A 428 -9.52 10.62 4.99
C MET A 428 -8.76 11.89 4.62
N TYR A 429 -9.43 12.85 3.98
CA TYR A 429 -8.82 14.10 3.51
C TYR A 429 -8.86 15.23 4.54
N GLU A 430 -9.28 14.97 5.78
CA GLU A 430 -9.03 15.90 6.88
C GLU A 430 -7.54 15.98 7.23
N TYR A 431 -6.84 14.86 7.12
CA TYR A 431 -5.42 14.71 7.46
C TYR A 431 -4.52 15.33 6.39
N ASN A 432 -3.25 15.57 6.73
CA ASN A 432 -2.29 16.30 5.88
C ASN A 432 -2.77 17.73 5.56
N GLY A 433 -3.25 18.45 6.58
CA GLY A 433 -3.61 19.87 6.50
C GLY A 433 -4.80 20.19 5.59
N LYS A 434 -5.72 19.23 5.37
CA LYS A 434 -6.80 19.36 4.37
C LYS A 434 -6.31 19.71 2.96
N SER A 435 -5.10 19.31 2.63
CA SER A 435 -4.47 19.56 1.32
C SER A 435 -5.24 18.93 0.15
N GLY A 436 -6.05 17.90 0.41
CA GLY A 436 -6.69 17.08 -0.61
C GLY A 436 -5.75 16.04 -1.25
N TYR A 437 -4.54 15.91 -0.72
CA TYR A 437 -3.53 14.94 -1.12
C TYR A 437 -3.10 14.09 0.08
N ARG A 438 -3.06 12.77 -0.10
CA ARG A 438 -2.60 11.80 0.91
C ARG A 438 -1.54 10.91 0.29
N LEU A 439 -0.33 10.88 0.85
CA LEU A 439 0.75 10.07 0.32
C LEU A 439 0.41 8.58 0.49
N LYS A 440 0.56 7.81 -0.60
CA LYS A 440 0.35 6.37 -0.56
C LYS A 440 1.41 5.70 0.34
N PRO A 441 1.08 4.55 0.95
CA PRO A 441 2.07 3.75 1.66
C PRO A 441 3.28 3.39 0.81
N GLU A 442 4.45 3.19 1.44
CA GLU A 442 5.73 2.99 0.75
C GLU A 442 5.72 1.84 -0.26
N PHE A 443 5.16 0.69 0.09
CA PHE A 443 5.12 -0.49 -0.78
C PHE A 443 4.25 -0.30 -2.03
N MET A 444 3.29 0.64 -2.03
CA MET A 444 2.49 0.96 -3.21
C MET A 444 3.19 1.93 -4.17
N ARG A 445 4.31 2.51 -3.73
CA ARG A 445 5.10 3.50 -4.50
C ARG A 445 6.41 2.91 -5.03
N ARG A 446 6.81 1.74 -4.51
CA ARG A 446 8.09 1.12 -4.79
C ARG A 446 7.99 0.20 -6.00
N PRO A 447 8.76 0.44 -7.08
CA PRO A 447 8.69 -0.39 -8.29
C PRO A 447 9.27 -1.80 -8.08
N ASP A 448 10.07 -2.01 -7.04
CA ASP A 448 10.70 -3.29 -6.70
C ASP A 448 9.83 -4.20 -5.81
N LYS A 449 8.66 -3.71 -5.38
CA LYS A 449 7.74 -4.43 -4.51
C LYS A 449 6.43 -4.72 -5.26
N HIS A 450 5.99 -5.97 -5.19
CA HIS A 450 4.68 -6.38 -5.66
C HIS A 450 3.77 -6.51 -4.45
N PHE A 451 2.57 -5.91 -4.52
CA PHE A 451 1.60 -5.92 -3.45
C PHE A 451 0.28 -6.49 -3.96
N ASP A 452 -0.21 -7.52 -3.29
CA ASP A 452 -1.55 -8.06 -3.52
C ASP A 452 -2.52 -7.46 -2.48
N PRO A 453 -3.50 -6.63 -2.90
CA PRO A 453 -4.52 -6.06 -2.02
C PRO A 453 -5.44 -7.11 -1.39
N PHE A 454 -5.43 -8.36 -1.86
CA PHE A 454 -6.20 -9.48 -1.30
C PHE A 454 -5.39 -10.40 -0.38
N ALA A 455 -4.12 -10.08 -0.11
CA ALA A 455 -3.28 -10.88 0.78
C ALA A 455 -3.89 -11.00 2.19
N GLU A 456 -4.12 -12.23 2.64
CA GLU A 456 -4.64 -12.53 3.98
C GLU A 456 -3.52 -12.65 5.03
N SER A 457 -2.29 -12.91 4.59
CA SER A 457 -1.10 -13.06 5.42
C SER A 457 -0.40 -11.71 5.65
N THR A 458 0.48 -11.65 6.65
CA THR A 458 1.31 -10.45 6.86
C THR A 458 2.27 -10.29 5.68
N VAL A 459 2.33 -9.09 5.12
CA VAL A 459 3.20 -8.79 3.97
C VAL A 459 4.61 -8.47 4.45
N ASP A 460 5.62 -9.05 3.79
CA ASP A 460 7.03 -8.84 4.15
C ASP A 460 7.43 -7.35 4.07
N GLY A 461 8.05 -6.86 5.15
CA GLY A 461 8.43 -5.46 5.32
C GLY A 461 7.32 -4.54 5.86
N ILE A 462 6.10 -5.05 6.10
CA ILE A 462 5.00 -4.28 6.70
C ILE A 462 4.73 -4.78 8.12
N VAL A 463 4.77 -3.86 9.08
CA VAL A 463 4.43 -4.16 10.48
C VAL A 463 2.92 -4.11 10.65
N ALA A 464 2.30 -5.28 10.77
CA ALA A 464 0.88 -5.41 11.10
C ALA A 464 0.60 -4.91 12.54
N ASN A 465 -0.63 -4.49 12.83
CA ASN A 465 -1.02 -4.02 14.16
C ASN A 465 -2.17 -4.84 14.76
N THR A 466 -2.24 -4.84 16.09
CA THR A 466 -3.43 -5.24 16.85
C THR A 466 -4.06 -3.97 17.41
N VAL A 467 -5.35 -3.77 17.15
CA VAL A 467 -6.13 -2.64 17.69
C VAL A 467 -7.23 -3.20 18.58
N LYS A 468 -7.31 -2.74 19.82
CA LYS A 468 -8.43 -3.04 20.72
C LYS A 468 -9.11 -1.75 21.13
N VAL A 469 -10.43 -1.75 21.14
CA VAL A 469 -11.22 -0.58 21.53
C VAL A 469 -12.29 -1.01 22.52
N LYS A 470 -12.23 -0.47 23.74
CA LYS A 470 -13.29 -0.58 24.74
C LYS A 470 -14.10 0.71 24.73
N ILE A 471 -15.38 0.63 24.38
CA ILE A 471 -16.31 1.74 24.55
C ILE A 471 -16.75 1.76 26.01
N ILE A 472 -16.53 2.89 26.68
CA ILE A 472 -16.78 3.01 28.13
C ILE A 472 -18.05 3.81 28.37
N SER A 473 -18.15 5.01 27.79
CA SER A 473 -19.30 5.89 27.99
C SER A 473 -19.47 6.90 26.86
N GLY A 474 -20.63 7.55 26.84
CA GLY A 474 -20.94 8.66 25.95
C GLY A 474 -21.34 9.89 26.76
N GLN A 475 -21.20 11.08 26.18
CA GLN A 475 -21.58 12.34 26.78
C GLN A 475 -22.39 13.16 25.78
N PHE A 476 -23.54 13.67 26.24
CA PHE A 476 -24.42 14.59 25.52
C PHE A 476 -24.74 14.15 24.08
N LEU A 477 -25.02 12.86 23.87
CA LEU A 477 -25.23 12.29 22.54
C LEU A 477 -26.57 12.70 21.92
N SER A 478 -27.61 12.88 22.74
CA SER A 478 -28.90 13.42 22.28
C SER A 478 -29.52 14.28 23.37
N ASP A 479 -30.32 15.25 22.93
CA ASP A 479 -31.18 16.09 23.78
C ASP A 479 -32.46 15.35 24.21
N LYS A 480 -32.79 14.24 23.52
CA LYS A 480 -33.96 13.40 23.80
C LYS A 480 -33.63 12.29 24.80
N LYS A 481 -34.64 11.87 25.56
CA LYS A 481 -34.60 10.63 26.37
C LYS A 481 -34.82 9.42 25.48
N VAL A 482 -33.78 9.01 24.76
CA VAL A 482 -33.79 7.87 23.83
C VAL A 482 -32.62 6.95 24.14
N GLY A 483 -32.76 5.66 23.82
CA GLY A 483 -31.62 4.75 23.86
C GLY A 483 -30.61 5.12 22.80
N VAL A 484 -29.32 4.93 23.08
CA VAL A 484 -28.24 5.16 22.11
C VAL A 484 -27.27 4.00 22.12
N TYR A 485 -26.63 3.74 20.98
CA TYR A 485 -25.61 2.72 20.83
C TYR A 485 -24.47 3.24 19.95
N ILE A 486 -23.29 2.64 20.11
CA ILE A 486 -22.09 2.97 19.35
C ILE A 486 -21.76 1.80 18.44
N GLU A 487 -21.51 2.07 17.16
CA GLU A 487 -20.97 1.13 16.18
C GLU A 487 -19.48 1.40 15.95
N LEU A 488 -18.68 0.34 15.88
CA LEU A 488 -17.30 0.38 15.41
C LEU A 488 -17.19 -0.35 14.08
N ASP A 489 -16.58 0.33 13.11
CA ASP A 489 -16.21 -0.27 11.84
C ASP A 489 -14.71 -0.07 11.61
N MET A 490 -14.08 -1.04 10.95
CA MET A 490 -12.72 -0.90 10.40
C MET A 490 -12.79 -1.00 8.89
N PHE A 491 -12.16 -0.05 8.20
CA PHE A 491 -12.03 0.00 6.75
C PHE A 491 -10.56 -0.09 6.39
N GLY A 492 -10.21 -0.84 5.35
CA GLY A 492 -8.83 -1.03 4.90
C GLY A 492 -8.81 -2.05 3.78
N LEU A 493 -7.82 -2.94 3.78
CA LEU A 493 -7.85 -4.13 2.94
C LEU A 493 -9.11 -4.98 3.19
N PRO A 494 -9.53 -5.84 2.26
CA PRO A 494 -10.66 -6.75 2.48
C PRO A 494 -10.50 -7.60 3.75
N VAL A 495 -9.29 -8.09 4.03
CA VAL A 495 -8.97 -8.88 5.23
C VAL A 495 -9.13 -8.06 6.53
N ASP A 496 -8.77 -6.77 6.50
CA ASP A 496 -8.82 -5.85 7.64
C ASP A 496 -10.20 -5.24 7.85
N THR A 497 -11.04 -5.24 6.81
CA THR A 497 -12.36 -4.63 6.84
C THR A 497 -13.32 -5.46 7.70
N ARG A 498 -13.96 -4.82 8.67
CA ARG A 498 -14.96 -5.40 9.58
C ARG A 498 -16.05 -4.36 9.82
N ARG A 499 -17.30 -4.70 9.51
CA ARG A 499 -18.43 -3.75 9.53
C ARG A 499 -19.67 -4.32 10.21
N LYS A 500 -20.54 -3.44 10.74
CA LYS A 500 -21.94 -3.68 11.17
C LYS A 500 -22.18 -4.82 12.18
N THR A 501 -21.12 -5.49 12.63
CA THR A 501 -21.16 -6.62 13.56
C THR A 501 -20.70 -6.23 14.95
N LEU A 502 -20.05 -5.08 15.08
CA LEU A 502 -19.39 -4.62 16.29
C LEU A 502 -20.11 -3.38 16.81
N LYS A 503 -21.18 -3.59 17.58
CA LYS A 503 -21.97 -2.52 18.18
C LYS A 503 -22.19 -2.79 19.66
N THR A 504 -22.26 -1.71 20.44
CA THR A 504 -22.64 -1.81 21.85
C THR A 504 -24.12 -2.14 22.00
N LYS A 505 -24.52 -2.59 23.19
CA LYS A 505 -25.93 -2.63 23.57
C LYS A 505 -26.51 -1.21 23.58
N THR A 506 -27.79 -1.11 23.25
CA THR A 506 -28.55 0.13 23.35
C THR A 506 -28.68 0.53 24.82
N SER A 507 -28.41 1.80 25.14
CA SER A 507 -28.59 2.34 26.48
C SER A 507 -30.07 2.38 26.88
N GLN A 508 -30.35 2.31 28.18
CA GLN A 508 -31.72 2.32 28.73
C GLN A 508 -32.31 3.75 28.74
N SER A 509 -32.70 4.26 27.58
CA SER A 509 -33.27 5.61 27.42
C SER A 509 -32.40 6.75 27.98
N ASN A 510 -31.08 6.53 28.06
CA ASN A 510 -30.10 7.50 28.53
C ASN A 510 -29.16 7.88 27.38
N ALA A 511 -29.36 9.08 26.83
CA ALA A 511 -28.49 9.65 25.80
C ALA A 511 -27.54 10.74 26.32
N ILE A 512 -27.69 11.18 27.59
CA ILE A 512 -26.90 12.28 28.15
C ILE A 512 -25.55 11.75 28.65
N ASN A 513 -25.54 10.59 29.31
CA ASN A 513 -24.34 10.01 29.88
C ASN A 513 -24.43 8.47 29.99
N PRO A 514 -24.70 7.76 28.88
CA PRO A 514 -24.69 6.30 28.88
C PRO A 514 -23.32 5.74 29.26
N VAL A 515 -23.31 4.64 29.99
CA VAL A 515 -22.11 3.85 30.31
C VAL A 515 -22.32 2.43 29.79
N TRP A 516 -21.34 1.91 29.08
CA TRP A 516 -21.30 0.57 28.53
C TRP A 516 -20.17 -0.20 29.22
N ASP A 517 -20.54 -1.24 29.98
CA ASP A 517 -19.57 -2.17 30.55
C ASP A 517 -19.55 -3.45 29.70
N GLU A 518 -18.89 -3.35 28.56
CA GLU A 518 -18.78 -4.43 27.58
C GLU A 518 -17.31 -4.80 27.35
N GLU A 519 -17.12 -6.04 26.89
CA GLU A 519 -15.80 -6.53 26.51
C GLU A 519 -15.22 -5.68 25.36
N PRO A 520 -13.89 -5.45 25.34
CA PRO A 520 -13.26 -4.71 24.28
C PRO A 520 -13.44 -5.41 22.94
N ILE A 521 -13.70 -4.61 21.91
CA ILE A 521 -13.73 -5.08 20.53
C ILE A 521 -12.27 -5.20 20.06
N ILE A 522 -11.88 -6.40 19.60
CA ILE A 522 -10.49 -6.72 19.26
C ILE A 522 -10.35 -6.97 17.76
N PHE A 523 -9.58 -6.10 17.10
CA PHE A 523 -9.05 -6.31 15.76
C PHE A 523 -7.67 -6.98 15.90
N LYS A 524 -7.67 -8.32 16.04
CA LYS A 524 -6.47 -9.10 16.39
C LYS A 524 -5.32 -8.86 15.41
N LYS A 525 -5.64 -8.83 14.11
CA LYS A 525 -4.68 -8.72 13.02
C LYS A 525 -5.19 -7.70 12.01
N VAL A 526 -4.55 -6.53 12.00
CA VAL A 526 -4.66 -5.52 10.94
C VAL A 526 -3.41 -5.66 10.08
N VAL A 527 -3.54 -6.35 8.95
CA VAL A 527 -2.47 -6.69 8.01
C VAL A 527 -1.79 -5.43 7.51
N LEU A 528 -2.58 -4.40 7.16
CA LEU A 528 -2.07 -3.17 6.61
C LEU A 528 -2.59 -1.92 7.34
N PRO A 529 -1.97 -1.58 8.48
CA PRO A 529 -2.42 -0.44 9.29
C PRO A 529 -2.38 0.88 8.54
N THR A 530 -1.46 1.08 7.60
CA THR A 530 -1.28 2.35 6.88
C THR A 530 -2.45 2.72 5.97
N LEU A 531 -3.22 1.73 5.49
CA LEU A 531 -4.47 1.98 4.74
C LEU A 531 -5.71 1.83 5.61
N ALA A 532 -5.58 1.37 6.85
CA ALA A 532 -6.69 1.08 7.71
C ALA A 532 -7.18 2.33 8.46
N SER A 533 -8.49 2.49 8.57
CA SER A 533 -9.17 3.53 9.32
C SER A 533 -10.24 2.94 10.23
N LEU A 534 -10.22 3.36 11.49
CA LEU A 534 -11.26 3.05 12.47
C LEU A 534 -12.37 4.11 12.36
N ARG A 535 -13.62 3.68 12.32
CA ARG A 535 -14.80 4.54 12.40
C ARG A 535 -15.59 4.22 13.66
N ILE A 536 -15.88 5.25 14.45
CA ILE A 536 -16.75 5.17 15.63
C ILE A 536 -17.98 6.02 15.31
N ALA A 537 -19.18 5.45 15.38
CA ALA A 537 -20.42 6.15 15.06
C ALA A 537 -21.49 5.92 16.13
N ALA A 538 -22.16 6.99 16.53
CA ALA A 538 -23.25 6.97 17.49
C ALA A 538 -24.60 7.04 16.78
N PHE A 539 -25.54 6.25 17.26
CA PHE A 539 -26.91 6.19 16.75
C PHE A 539 -27.93 6.20 17.89
N GLU A 540 -29.10 6.78 17.62
CA GLU A 540 -30.29 6.60 18.47
C GLU A 540 -30.93 5.23 18.20
N GLU A 541 -31.68 4.75 19.18
CA GLU A 541 -32.59 3.61 19.04
C GLU A 541 -33.54 3.86 17.86
N GLY A 542 -33.58 2.93 16.90
CA GLY A 542 -34.25 3.13 15.60
C GLY A 542 -33.31 3.49 14.45
N GLY A 543 -32.00 3.67 14.71
CA GLY A 543 -30.98 3.82 13.67
C GLY A 543 -30.78 5.24 13.15
N LYS A 544 -31.33 6.25 13.84
CA LYS A 544 -31.08 7.65 13.49
C LYS A 544 -29.63 8.02 13.85
N PHE A 545 -28.92 8.57 12.87
CA PHE A 545 -27.53 9.00 13.03
C PHE A 545 -27.41 10.19 14.00
N ILE A 546 -26.40 10.14 14.87
CA ILE A 546 -26.06 11.24 15.79
C ILE A 546 -24.77 11.92 15.32
N GLY A 547 -23.72 11.12 15.13
CA GLY A 547 -22.40 11.62 14.79
C GLY A 547 -21.38 10.50 14.69
N HIS A 548 -20.22 10.78 14.11
CA HIS A 548 -19.16 9.82 13.90
C HIS A 548 -17.77 10.43 14.02
N ARG A 549 -16.74 9.59 14.09
CA ARG A 549 -15.34 9.98 13.94
C ARG A 549 -14.60 8.90 13.15
N ILE A 550 -13.80 9.34 12.19
CA ILE A 550 -12.90 8.47 11.41
C ILE A 550 -11.45 8.78 11.79
N ILE A 551 -10.71 7.75 12.15
CA ILE A 551 -9.35 7.83 12.67
C ILE A 551 -8.47 6.80 11.94
N PRO A 552 -7.47 7.22 11.14
CA PRO A 552 -6.47 6.33 10.58
C PRO A 552 -5.74 5.59 11.70
N VAL A 553 -5.56 4.28 11.53
CA VAL A 553 -4.83 3.44 12.50
C VAL A 553 -3.40 3.95 12.78
N PRO A 554 -2.64 4.53 11.83
CA PRO A 554 -1.32 5.09 12.12
C PRO A 554 -1.35 6.40 12.93
N ALA A 555 -2.50 7.08 12.99
CA ALA A 555 -2.67 8.35 13.69
C ALA A 555 -3.33 8.20 15.07
N ILE A 556 -3.91 7.05 15.38
CA ILE A 556 -4.60 6.81 16.65
C ILE A 556 -3.61 6.75 17.83
N ARG A 557 -3.87 7.50 18.91
CA ARG A 557 -3.16 7.37 20.18
C ARG A 557 -3.90 6.39 21.10
N PRO A 558 -3.20 5.43 21.74
CA PRO A 558 -3.81 4.53 22.71
C PRO A 558 -4.09 5.23 24.05
N GLY A 559 -4.67 4.46 24.96
CA GLY A 559 -5.07 4.83 26.31
C GLY A 559 -6.49 5.34 26.42
N TYR A 560 -6.79 6.07 27.50
CA TYR A 560 -8.12 6.62 27.78
C TYR A 560 -8.29 7.95 27.06
N ARG A 561 -9.25 8.00 26.13
CA ARG A 561 -9.45 9.13 25.22
C ARG A 561 -10.92 9.54 25.15
N TYR A 562 -11.15 10.85 25.15
CA TYR A 562 -12.41 11.40 24.66
C TYR A 562 -12.33 11.60 23.14
N ILE A 563 -13.38 11.18 22.45
CA ILE A 563 -13.52 11.32 21.01
C ILE A 563 -14.74 12.21 20.76
N GLY A 564 -14.49 13.47 20.42
CA GLY A 564 -15.52 14.39 19.95
C GLY A 564 -16.10 13.89 18.63
N LEU A 565 -17.42 13.75 18.58
CA LEU A 565 -18.12 13.28 17.39
C LEU A 565 -18.29 14.41 16.37
N ARG A 566 -18.55 14.01 15.13
CA ARG A 566 -18.73 14.89 13.98
C ARG A 566 -19.99 14.56 13.22
N ASN A 567 -20.57 15.57 12.59
CA ASN A 567 -21.70 15.36 11.69
C ASN A 567 -21.27 14.61 10.42
N GLU A 568 -22.21 14.36 9.52
CA GLU A 568 -21.99 13.63 8.27
C GLU A 568 -20.96 14.34 7.37
N LYS A 569 -20.87 15.68 7.44
CA LYS A 569 -19.92 16.51 6.70
C LYS A 569 -18.55 16.64 7.37
N ASN A 570 -18.26 15.80 8.37
CA ASN A 570 -17.04 15.81 9.16
C ASN A 570 -16.77 17.15 9.88
N GLN A 571 -17.81 17.91 10.23
CA GLN A 571 -17.72 19.11 11.07
C GLN A 571 -17.87 18.72 12.55
N SER A 572 -17.09 19.35 13.43
CA SER A 572 -17.10 19.03 14.86
C SER A 572 -18.46 19.32 15.50
N LEU A 573 -19.00 18.34 16.21
CA LEU A 573 -20.09 18.58 17.16
C LEU A 573 -19.49 19.11 18.46
N ILE A 574 -20.22 19.97 19.17
CA ILE A 574 -19.69 20.66 20.36
C ILE A 574 -19.73 19.76 21.59
N LEU A 575 -20.88 19.15 21.88
CA LEU A 575 -21.10 18.37 23.11
C LEU A 575 -20.99 16.84 22.93
N PRO A 576 -21.52 16.23 21.85
CA PRO A 576 -21.48 14.79 21.68
C PRO A 576 -20.05 14.23 21.66
N ALA A 577 -19.72 13.41 22.65
CA ALA A 577 -18.42 12.75 22.77
C ALA A 577 -18.56 11.31 23.25
N VAL A 578 -17.56 10.49 22.94
CA VAL A 578 -17.47 9.10 23.41
C VAL A 578 -16.15 8.93 24.16
N PHE A 579 -16.22 8.39 25.37
CA PHE A 579 -15.05 8.02 26.16
C PHE A 579 -14.70 6.56 25.92
N VAL A 580 -13.46 6.32 25.52
CA VAL A 580 -12.97 5.01 25.09
C VAL A 580 -11.62 4.69 25.72
N TYR A 581 -11.30 3.41 25.81
CA TYR A 581 -9.94 2.94 26.02
C TYR A 581 -9.45 2.21 24.78
N ILE A 582 -8.28 2.60 24.27
CA ILE A 582 -7.71 2.09 23.03
C ILE A 582 -6.37 1.43 23.36
N GLU A 583 -6.14 0.20 22.90
CA GLU A 583 -4.82 -0.43 22.91
C GLU A 583 -4.39 -0.61 21.46
N VAL A 584 -3.21 -0.09 21.11
CA VAL A 584 -2.59 -0.36 19.81
C VAL A 584 -1.18 -0.85 20.02
N LYS A 585 -0.83 -1.94 19.34
CA LYS A 585 0.50 -2.55 19.41
C LYS A 585 0.84 -3.24 18.09
N ASP A 586 2.11 -3.54 17.91
CA ASP A 586 2.56 -4.36 16.81
C ASP A 586 2.01 -5.78 16.96
N TYR A 587 1.51 -6.33 15.86
CA TYR A 587 0.99 -7.68 15.83
C TYR A 587 2.14 -8.68 15.90
N VAL A 588 2.11 -9.51 16.94
CA VAL A 588 3.02 -10.64 17.11
C VAL A 588 2.21 -11.92 16.97
N PRO A 589 2.53 -12.80 16.00
CA PRO A 589 1.89 -14.11 15.91
C PRO A 589 2.14 -14.91 17.19
N ASP A 590 1.13 -15.64 17.65
CA ASP A 590 1.19 -16.40 18.92
C ASP A 590 2.37 -17.39 18.96
N THR A 591 2.81 -17.89 17.80
CA THR A 591 3.97 -18.79 17.65
C THR A 591 5.32 -18.14 17.97
N PHE A 592 5.41 -16.81 17.89
CA PHE A 592 6.66 -16.05 18.07
C PHE A 592 6.65 -15.17 19.32
N ALA A 593 5.61 -15.24 20.15
CA ALA A 593 5.47 -14.38 21.34
C ALA A 593 6.71 -14.46 22.26
N ASP A 594 7.15 -15.67 22.60
CA ASP A 594 8.32 -15.90 23.46
C ASP A 594 9.62 -15.33 22.85
N VAL A 595 9.76 -15.42 21.52
CA VAL A 595 10.93 -14.93 20.80
C VAL A 595 10.97 -13.40 20.82
N ILE A 596 9.82 -12.75 20.59
CA ILE A 596 9.73 -11.29 20.61
C ILE A 596 9.95 -10.75 22.02
N GLU A 597 9.42 -11.41 23.06
CA GLU A 597 9.70 -11.03 24.45
C GLU A 597 11.19 -11.16 24.80
N ALA A 598 11.85 -12.21 24.30
CA ALA A 598 13.30 -12.36 24.45
C ALA A 598 14.08 -11.27 23.69
N LEU A 599 13.59 -10.82 22.53
CA LEU A 599 14.23 -9.74 21.74
C LEU A 599 14.00 -8.35 22.34
N SER A 600 12.85 -8.10 22.97
CA SER A 600 12.54 -6.82 23.61
C SER A 600 13.35 -6.62 24.89
N ASN A 601 13.64 -7.71 25.63
CA ASN A 601 14.49 -7.66 26.82
C ASN A 601 15.47 -8.84 26.90
N PRO A 602 16.57 -8.81 26.11
CA PRO A 602 17.51 -9.92 26.01
C PRO A 602 18.27 -10.16 27.33
N ILE A 603 18.51 -9.11 28.12
CA ILE A 603 19.22 -9.21 29.41
C ILE A 603 18.38 -10.03 30.40
N ARG A 604 17.09 -9.69 30.56
CA ARG A 604 16.19 -10.44 31.45
C ARG A 604 16.07 -11.90 31.05
N TYR A 605 15.95 -12.16 29.76
CA TYR A 605 15.82 -13.52 29.23
C TYR A 605 17.07 -14.37 29.51
N VAL A 606 18.26 -13.82 29.23
CA VAL A 606 19.55 -14.49 29.51
C VAL A 606 19.72 -14.74 31.02
N ASN A 607 19.42 -13.74 31.85
CA ASN A 607 19.52 -13.90 33.31
C ASN A 607 18.59 -14.98 33.85
N LEU A 608 17.34 -15.06 33.37
CA LEU A 608 16.38 -16.08 33.81
C LEU A 608 16.83 -17.49 33.39
N LEU A 609 17.42 -17.63 32.20
CA LEU A 609 18.01 -18.88 31.73
C LEU A 609 19.21 -19.30 32.58
N GLU A 610 20.07 -18.35 32.93
CA GLU A 610 21.22 -18.59 33.80
C GLU A 610 20.77 -19.00 35.21
N GLN A 611 19.77 -18.33 35.77
CA GLN A 611 19.19 -18.67 37.07
C GLN A 611 18.57 -20.08 37.07
N ARG A 612 17.83 -20.45 36.02
CA ARG A 612 17.30 -21.81 35.85
C ARG A 612 18.42 -22.85 35.74
N SER A 613 19.49 -22.53 35.01
CA SER A 613 20.67 -23.40 34.88
C SER A 613 21.36 -23.59 36.23
N GLN A 614 21.48 -22.54 37.04
CA GLN A 614 22.06 -22.61 38.39
C GLN A 614 21.20 -23.42 39.37
N GLN A 615 19.88 -23.25 39.33
CA GLN A 615 18.95 -24.02 40.16
C GLN A 615 18.94 -25.51 39.78
N LEU A 616 19.03 -25.83 38.48
CA LEU A 616 19.16 -27.22 38.01
C LEU A 616 20.52 -27.82 38.37
N ALA A 617 21.60 -27.04 38.33
CA ALA A 617 22.91 -27.47 38.81
C ALA A 617 22.87 -27.84 40.30
N ALA A 618 22.18 -27.04 41.13
CA ALA A 618 22.02 -27.33 42.57
C ALA A 618 21.24 -28.63 42.87
N LEU A 619 20.33 -29.07 41.97
CA LEU A 619 19.57 -30.32 42.11
C LEU A 619 20.30 -31.54 41.53
N THR A 620 21.38 -31.33 40.76
CA THR A 620 22.15 -32.40 40.09
C THR A 620 23.53 -32.61 40.72
N LEU A 621 23.88 -31.81 41.73
CA LEU A 621 25.03 -32.08 42.60
C LEU A 621 24.62 -33.19 43.58
N GLU A 622 25.10 -34.41 43.31
CA GLU A 622 25.16 -35.46 44.32
C GLU A 622 26.08 -34.98 45.47
N GLU A 623 25.63 -35.16 46.71
CA GLU A 623 26.42 -34.84 47.90
C GLU A 623 27.71 -35.67 47.92
N GLY A 624 28.81 -35.08 47.47
CA GLY A 624 30.14 -35.64 47.60
C GLY A 624 31.00 -35.40 46.37
N GLU A 625 31.66 -34.24 46.33
CA GLU A 625 33.10 -34.11 46.05
C GLU A 625 33.49 -32.63 46.02
N GLU A 626 34.35 -32.24 46.95
CA GLU A 626 34.95 -30.91 47.01
C GLU A 626 35.99 -30.71 45.89
N GLU A 627 35.95 -29.51 45.32
CA GLU A 627 36.98 -28.77 44.59
C GLU A 627 37.73 -29.46 43.42
N THR A 628 37.44 -28.99 42.21
CA THR A 628 38.48 -28.35 41.36
C THR A 628 37.86 -27.39 40.35
N SER A 629 38.59 -26.30 40.12
CA SER A 629 38.16 -25.04 39.52
C SER A 629 37.98 -25.03 37.99
N LYS A 630 37.01 -24.21 37.55
CA LYS A 630 36.99 -23.36 36.34
C LYS A 630 37.01 -24.07 34.97
N GLU A 631 35.83 -24.26 34.37
CA GLU A 631 35.49 -23.94 32.96
C GLU A 631 34.08 -24.45 32.61
N VAL A 632 33.01 -23.69 32.83
CA VAL A 632 31.69 -24.02 32.25
C VAL A 632 30.95 -22.76 31.80
N CYS A 633 31.36 -22.22 30.64
CA CYS A 633 30.56 -21.24 29.88
C CYS A 633 30.25 -21.76 28.45
N GLY A 634 30.54 -23.04 28.15
CA GLY A 634 30.43 -23.62 26.80
C GLY A 634 29.26 -24.58 26.58
N GLN A 635 28.70 -25.18 27.64
CA GLN A 635 27.80 -26.34 27.49
C GLN A 635 26.30 -25.98 27.42
N THR A 636 25.88 -24.81 27.88
CA THR A 636 24.47 -24.36 27.80
C THR A 636 23.99 -24.11 26.36
N ARG A 637 24.92 -23.97 25.40
CA ARG A 637 24.60 -23.79 23.96
C ARG A 637 24.12 -25.06 23.26
N VAL A 638 24.47 -26.24 23.76
CA VAL A 638 24.18 -27.51 23.08
C VAL A 638 22.81 -28.07 23.49
N LEU A 639 22.34 -27.75 24.70
CA LEU A 639 21.01 -28.15 25.20
C LEU A 639 19.88 -27.32 24.54
N TRP A 640 20.19 -26.10 24.12
CA TRP A 640 19.26 -25.20 23.42
C TRP A 640 18.73 -25.76 22.09
N LEU A 641 19.54 -26.53 21.35
CA LEU A 641 19.09 -27.12 20.07
C LEU A 641 18.15 -28.33 20.24
N LYS A 642 18.22 -29.07 21.35
CA LYS A 642 17.46 -30.32 21.51
C LYS A 642 16.03 -30.15 22.03
N ILE A 643 15.73 -29.06 22.74
CA ILE A 643 14.41 -28.88 23.38
C ILE A 643 13.37 -28.26 22.43
N MET A 644 13.80 -27.54 21.38
CA MET A 644 12.89 -27.00 20.37
C MET A 644 12.38 -28.05 19.37
N ASP A 645 13.03 -29.20 19.24
CA ASP A 645 12.67 -30.25 18.28
C ASP A 645 11.43 -31.08 18.67
N SER A 646 10.96 -31.03 19.93
CA SER A 646 10.03 -32.05 20.43
C SER A 646 8.54 -31.66 20.44
N LYS A 647 8.13 -30.53 19.83
CA LYS A 647 6.72 -30.07 19.88
C LYS A 647 5.99 -29.84 18.54
N ASN A 648 6.60 -30.16 17.39
CA ASN A 648 5.91 -30.05 16.10
C ASN A 648 5.84 -31.41 15.39
N SER A 649 4.80 -32.19 15.72
CA SER A 649 4.32 -33.28 14.86
C SER A 649 2.81 -33.29 14.81
N VAL A 650 2.25 -32.48 13.91
CA VAL A 650 0.88 -32.69 13.39
C VAL A 650 1.00 -32.71 11.87
N GLN A 651 0.73 -33.87 11.27
CA GLN A 651 0.73 -34.06 9.82
C GLN A 651 -0.55 -33.48 9.20
N PRO A 652 -0.48 -32.71 8.09
CA PRO A 652 -1.64 -32.42 7.26
C PRO A 652 -1.81 -33.49 6.17
N THR A 653 -3.06 -33.93 5.97
CA THR A 653 -3.50 -34.83 4.91
C THR A 653 -3.52 -34.11 3.55
N LYS A 654 -3.00 -34.77 2.50
CA LYS A 654 -2.94 -34.25 1.11
C LYS A 654 -4.30 -34.34 0.39
N PRO A 655 -4.75 -33.31 -0.35
CA PRO A 655 -5.77 -33.46 -1.38
C PRO A 655 -5.15 -33.85 -2.74
N ALA A 656 -5.89 -34.62 -3.54
CA ALA A 656 -5.48 -35.09 -4.85
C ALA A 656 -5.64 -34.00 -5.93
N ALA A 657 -4.57 -33.70 -6.67
CA ALA A 657 -4.58 -32.78 -7.81
C ALA A 657 -4.56 -33.55 -9.14
N LYS A 658 -5.45 -33.12 -10.06
CA LYS A 658 -5.52 -33.57 -11.45
C LYS A 658 -4.46 -32.83 -12.29
N THR A 659 -4.05 -33.53 -13.34
CA THR A 659 -3.21 -33.15 -14.47
C THR A 659 -3.41 -31.71 -14.95
N GLU A 660 -2.39 -30.88 -14.79
CA GLU A 660 -1.83 -30.03 -15.85
C GLU A 660 -0.47 -29.45 -15.38
N ASP A 661 0.49 -29.47 -16.31
CA ASP A 661 1.86 -28.96 -16.25
C ASP A 661 2.92 -29.72 -15.39
N MET A 662 3.46 -30.81 -15.94
CA MET A 662 4.53 -31.62 -15.31
C MET A 662 5.90 -30.94 -15.23
N VAL A 663 6.13 -29.82 -15.93
CA VAL A 663 7.35 -29.01 -15.73
C VAL A 663 7.24 -28.24 -14.42
N GLN A 664 6.04 -27.74 -14.10
CA GLN A 664 5.70 -27.13 -12.83
C GLN A 664 5.82 -28.15 -11.68
N SER A 665 5.43 -29.42 -11.88
CA SER A 665 5.53 -30.43 -10.82
C SER A 665 6.98 -30.75 -10.42
N VAL A 666 7.94 -30.72 -11.36
CA VAL A 666 9.37 -30.93 -11.03
C VAL A 666 9.97 -29.74 -10.28
N LEU A 667 9.49 -28.52 -10.55
CA LEU A 667 9.85 -27.31 -9.80
C LEU A 667 9.17 -27.23 -8.42
N ILE A 668 7.97 -27.80 -8.28
CA ILE A 668 7.15 -27.80 -7.05
C ILE A 668 7.54 -28.94 -6.09
N ASP A 669 8.03 -30.09 -6.57
CA ASP A 669 8.31 -31.27 -5.74
C ASP A 669 9.67 -31.25 -5.00
N MET A 670 10.37 -30.11 -4.95
CA MET A 670 11.50 -29.94 -4.02
C MET A 670 11.11 -29.01 -2.88
N GLU A 671 10.72 -29.60 -1.76
CA GLU A 671 10.78 -28.92 -0.46
C GLU A 671 12.16 -28.26 -0.32
N ALA A 672 12.17 -26.96 -0.02
CA ALA A 672 13.39 -26.25 0.28
C ALA A 672 14.13 -27.01 1.39
N ALA A 673 15.41 -27.35 1.15
CA ALA A 673 16.21 -28.06 2.14
C ALA A 673 16.09 -27.33 3.48
N ALA A 674 15.78 -28.07 4.54
CA ALA A 674 15.62 -27.47 5.85
C ALA A 674 16.91 -26.73 6.24
N LEU A 675 16.77 -25.62 6.99
CA LEU A 675 17.92 -24.82 7.45
C LEU A 675 18.98 -25.67 8.18
N GLU A 676 18.56 -26.74 8.84
CA GLU A 676 19.43 -27.76 9.46
C GLU A 676 20.31 -28.51 8.44
N GLU A 677 19.74 -28.96 7.32
CA GLU A 677 20.46 -29.74 6.30
C GLU A 677 21.51 -28.89 5.59
N LEU A 678 21.16 -27.66 5.24
CA LEU A 678 22.10 -26.67 4.68
C LEU A 678 23.24 -26.35 5.66
N ARG A 679 22.98 -26.23 6.96
CA ARG A 679 24.03 -25.99 7.97
C ARG A 679 25.02 -27.14 8.11
N GLN A 680 24.62 -28.37 7.77
CA GLN A 680 25.45 -29.57 7.87
C GLN A 680 26.22 -29.88 6.57
N GLN A 681 25.91 -29.19 5.46
CA GLN A 681 26.62 -29.38 4.20
C GLN A 681 28.12 -29.07 4.35
N LYS A 682 28.95 -30.01 3.93
CA LYS A 682 30.42 -29.97 4.12
C LYS A 682 31.06 -28.71 3.52
N LEU A 683 30.52 -28.18 2.42
CA LEU A 683 30.99 -26.95 1.78
C LEU A 683 30.63 -25.71 2.62
N ILE A 684 29.40 -25.62 3.12
CA ILE A 684 28.92 -24.51 3.96
C ILE A 684 29.64 -24.48 5.29
N VAL A 685 29.89 -25.64 5.92
CA VAL A 685 30.67 -25.74 7.16
C VAL A 685 32.12 -25.29 6.94
N ARG A 686 32.71 -25.62 5.78
CA ARG A 686 34.08 -25.19 5.43
C ARG A 686 34.16 -23.68 5.25
N GLU A 687 33.19 -23.08 4.56
CA GLU A 687 33.10 -21.62 4.40
C GLU A 687 32.81 -20.90 5.71
N GLN A 688 31.92 -21.42 6.56
CA GLN A 688 31.69 -20.87 7.90
C GLN A 688 32.96 -20.84 8.75
N LYS A 689 33.78 -21.90 8.70
CA LYS A 689 35.09 -21.93 9.38
C LYS A 689 36.08 -20.91 8.80
N ARG A 690 36.02 -20.65 7.48
CA ARG A 690 36.84 -19.61 6.82
C ARG A 690 36.41 -18.21 7.28
N HIS A 691 35.12 -17.91 7.17
CA HIS A 691 34.51 -16.64 7.57
C HIS A 691 34.75 -16.31 9.04
N TYR A 692 34.67 -17.30 9.93
CA TYR A 692 34.96 -17.12 11.35
C TYR A 692 36.43 -16.71 11.60
N ARG A 693 37.39 -17.28 10.85
CA ARG A 693 38.80 -16.91 10.94
C ARG A 693 39.04 -15.48 10.46
N GLU A 694 38.47 -15.12 9.32
CA GLU A 694 38.60 -13.77 8.77
C GLU A 694 37.99 -12.70 9.69
N MET A 695 36.81 -12.96 10.27
CA MET A 695 36.20 -12.08 11.28
C MET A 695 37.07 -11.92 12.52
N LYS A 696 37.67 -13.02 13.00
CA LYS A 696 38.58 -13.00 14.16
C LYS A 696 39.85 -12.19 13.85
N ASP A 697 40.38 -12.28 12.64
CA ASP A 697 41.59 -11.57 12.23
C ASP A 697 41.34 -10.07 12.00
N VAL A 698 40.16 -9.68 11.49
CA VAL A 698 39.73 -8.27 11.46
C VAL A 698 39.59 -7.72 12.88
N GLY A 699 38.90 -8.44 13.77
CA GLY A 699 38.74 -8.01 15.17
C GLY A 699 40.08 -7.80 15.89
N LYS A 700 41.03 -8.73 15.72
CA LYS A 700 42.39 -8.59 16.27
C LYS A 700 43.15 -7.37 15.72
N ARG A 701 43.01 -7.07 14.42
CA ARG A 701 43.65 -5.90 13.80
C ARG A 701 43.12 -4.59 14.38
N HIS A 702 41.80 -4.45 14.52
CA HIS A 702 41.21 -3.26 15.13
C HIS A 702 41.53 -3.16 16.62
N GLN A 703 41.48 -4.26 17.37
CA GLN A 703 41.87 -4.28 18.78
C GLN A 703 43.33 -3.84 18.98
N LYS A 704 44.25 -4.28 18.11
CA LYS A 704 45.64 -3.84 18.14
C LYS A 704 45.79 -2.34 17.85
N LYS A 705 45.13 -1.83 16.79
CA LYS A 705 45.12 -0.38 16.47
C LYS A 705 44.60 0.46 17.64
N THR A 706 43.51 0.04 18.28
CA THR A 706 42.92 0.73 19.43
C THR A 706 43.87 0.75 20.63
N LEU A 707 44.53 -0.38 20.93
CA LEU A 707 45.50 -0.46 22.03
C LEU A 707 46.73 0.43 21.78
N GLU A 708 47.24 0.48 20.56
CA GLU A 708 48.36 1.33 20.18
C GLU A 708 48.02 2.83 20.30
N MET A 709 46.85 3.24 19.79
CA MET A 709 46.36 4.62 19.90
C MET A 709 46.17 5.04 21.37
N VAL A 710 45.51 4.20 22.17
CA VAL A 710 45.29 4.49 23.60
C VAL A 710 46.64 4.66 24.32
N LYS A 711 47.62 3.79 24.04
CA LYS A 711 48.96 3.88 24.63
C LYS A 711 49.68 5.19 24.24
N GLU A 712 49.57 5.61 22.98
CA GLU A 712 50.14 6.86 22.50
C GLU A 712 49.49 8.07 23.18
N GLN A 713 48.16 8.11 23.25
CA GLN A 713 47.41 9.20 23.88
C GLN A 713 47.65 9.28 25.38
N THR A 714 47.70 8.15 26.09
CA THR A 714 48.08 8.12 27.51
C THR A 714 49.50 8.67 27.73
N THR A 715 50.43 8.39 26.82
CA THR A 715 51.79 8.93 26.90
C THR A 715 51.81 10.46 26.71
N LYS A 716 51.07 10.97 25.71
CA LYS A 716 50.92 12.41 25.45
C LYS A 716 50.27 13.15 26.64
N TYR A 717 49.19 12.59 27.19
CA TYR A 717 48.50 13.14 28.36
C TYR A 717 49.44 13.22 29.57
N ASN A 718 50.16 12.12 29.88
CA ASN A 718 51.09 12.10 31.01
C ASN A 718 52.26 13.07 30.83
N GLN A 719 52.75 13.27 29.60
CA GLN A 719 53.79 14.26 29.31
C GLN A 719 53.29 15.69 29.54
N ALA A 720 52.10 16.03 29.03
CA ALA A 720 51.48 17.34 29.21
C ALA A 720 51.21 17.63 30.69
N GLN A 721 50.66 16.66 31.42
CA GLN A 721 50.40 16.79 32.86
C GLN A 721 51.69 17.01 33.67
N ASN A 722 52.72 16.21 33.40
CA ASN A 722 54.02 16.38 34.07
C ASN A 722 54.68 17.72 33.76
N GLN A 723 54.56 18.19 32.51
CA GLN A 723 55.06 19.50 32.10
C GLN A 723 54.29 20.64 32.80
N HIS A 724 52.97 20.52 32.90
CA HIS A 724 52.12 21.46 33.63
C HIS A 724 52.54 21.55 35.10
N THR A 725 52.64 20.42 35.81
CA THR A 725 53.05 20.38 37.22
C THR A 725 54.45 20.97 37.45
N ARG A 726 55.41 20.72 36.54
CA ARG A 726 56.75 21.30 36.62
C ARG A 726 56.73 22.83 36.48
N ARG A 727 55.99 23.34 35.49
CA ARG A 727 55.86 24.79 35.24
C ARG A 727 55.10 25.50 36.35
N HIS A 728 54.01 24.91 36.84
CA HIS A 728 53.24 25.41 37.98
C HIS A 728 54.14 25.57 39.22
N ASN A 729 54.92 24.54 39.56
CA ASN A 729 55.86 24.59 40.70
C ASN A 729 57.00 25.60 40.52
N ALA A 730 57.46 25.83 39.29
CA ALA A 730 58.44 26.85 38.99
C ALA A 730 57.85 28.26 39.17
N LEU A 731 56.65 28.50 38.63
CA LEU A 731 55.92 29.77 38.73
C LEU A 731 55.64 30.14 40.20
N LEU A 732 55.19 29.16 40.99
CA LEU A 732 54.93 29.30 42.42
C LEU A 732 56.19 29.73 43.21
N LYS A 733 57.36 29.19 42.86
CA LYS A 733 58.64 29.56 43.51
C LYS A 733 59.09 30.97 43.16
N THR A 734 58.93 31.41 41.91
CA THR A 734 59.28 32.78 41.49
C THR A 734 58.39 33.86 42.09
N LYS A 735 57.13 33.55 42.40
CA LYS A 735 56.13 34.52 42.85
C LYS A 735 55.99 34.61 44.38
N GLN A 736 56.66 33.74 45.13
CA GLN A 736 56.82 33.89 46.59
C GLN A 736 58.00 34.85 46.87
N HIS A 737 57.78 35.92 47.65
CA HIS A 737 58.83 36.86 48.08
C HIS A 737 58.86 36.98 49.62
N GLY A 738 60.06 36.98 50.19
CA GLY A 738 60.30 37.24 51.61
C GLY A 738 60.06 36.06 52.57
N LYS A 739 60.59 36.17 53.80
CA LYS A 739 60.57 35.14 54.87
C LYS A 739 59.16 34.66 55.27
N THR A 740 58.09 35.30 54.79
CA THR A 740 56.69 35.04 55.14
C THR A 740 55.89 34.18 54.14
N ARG A 741 56.48 33.71 53.02
CA ARG A 741 55.86 32.76 52.06
C ARG A 741 54.42 33.15 51.57
N SER A 742 54.04 34.43 51.54
CA SER A 742 52.71 34.85 51.07
C SER A 742 52.73 35.33 49.61
N LEU A 743 51.75 34.91 48.82
CA LEU A 743 51.56 35.31 47.42
C LEU A 743 50.87 36.68 47.33
N SER A 744 51.38 37.58 46.49
CA SER A 744 50.74 38.87 46.19
C SER A 744 49.41 38.68 45.43
N PRO A 745 48.44 39.62 45.54
CA PRO A 745 47.15 39.51 44.85
C PRO A 745 47.27 39.32 43.33
N GLY A 746 48.22 40.00 42.68
CA GLY A 746 48.53 39.81 41.25
C GLY A 746 49.16 38.45 40.94
N GLY A 747 50.03 37.94 41.81
CA GLY A 747 50.60 36.60 41.64
C GLY A 747 49.59 35.46 41.83
N LYS A 748 48.53 35.68 42.62
CA LYS A 748 47.41 34.73 42.74
C LYS A 748 46.54 34.67 41.49
N ALA A 749 46.33 35.82 40.82
CA ALA A 749 45.55 35.88 39.60
C ALA A 749 46.28 35.21 38.41
N GLU A 750 47.58 35.47 38.24
CA GLU A 750 48.39 34.82 37.20
C GLU A 750 48.52 33.30 37.38
N LEU A 751 48.65 32.81 38.63
CA LEU A 751 48.73 31.38 38.90
C LEU A 751 47.42 30.67 38.56
N LYS A 752 46.27 31.29 38.90
CA LYS A 752 44.94 30.77 38.52
C LYS A 752 44.76 30.72 37.00
N GLN A 753 45.16 31.77 36.29
CA GLN A 753 45.05 31.82 34.83
C GLN A 753 45.94 30.74 34.17
N PHE A 754 47.14 30.52 34.70
CA PHE A 754 48.03 29.45 34.22
C PHE A 754 47.44 28.05 34.43
N ASP A 755 46.82 27.81 35.59
CA ASP A 755 46.14 26.54 35.88
C ASP A 755 44.90 26.33 34.99
N GLU A 756 44.11 27.38 34.75
CA GLU A 756 42.95 27.35 33.84
C GLU A 756 43.38 27.02 32.39
N ASP A 757 44.46 27.63 31.89
CA ASP A 757 45.02 27.35 30.56
C ASP A 757 45.55 25.90 30.46
N GLY A 758 46.21 25.40 31.51
CA GLY A 758 46.72 24.04 31.59
C GLY A 758 45.61 22.98 31.68
N GLU A 759 44.56 23.24 32.46
CA GLU A 759 43.36 22.40 32.50
C GLU A 759 42.61 22.40 31.16
N GLY A 760 42.59 23.54 30.46
CA GLY A 760 42.09 23.66 29.09
C GLY A 760 42.82 22.74 28.12
N GLN A 761 44.16 22.76 28.13
CA GLN A 761 44.99 21.90 27.27
C GLN A 761 44.80 20.39 27.57
N LEU A 762 44.63 20.02 28.85
CA LEU A 762 44.34 18.63 29.23
C LEU A 762 42.91 18.19 28.87
N ARG A 763 41.96 19.13 28.81
CA ARG A 763 40.59 18.89 28.33
C ARG A 763 40.59 18.65 26.83
N GLU A 764 41.29 19.47 26.06
CA GLU A 764 41.43 19.33 24.61
C GLU A 764 42.06 17.98 24.22
N LEU A 765 43.12 17.55 24.92
CA LEU A 765 43.74 16.23 24.70
C LEU A 765 42.77 15.06 24.99
N ARG A 766 41.88 15.20 25.99
CA ARG A 766 40.85 14.19 26.28
C ARG A 766 39.76 14.15 25.20
N GLU A 767 39.35 15.31 24.70
CA GLU A 767 38.40 15.42 23.60
C GLU A 767 38.98 14.83 22.30
N GLN A 768 40.25 15.12 21.98
CA GLN A 768 40.96 14.52 20.86
C GLN A 768 41.07 12.99 20.99
N GLN A 769 41.36 12.47 22.19
CA GLN A 769 41.38 11.04 22.46
C GLN A 769 40.00 10.40 22.23
N GLN A 770 38.93 11.05 22.71
CA GLN A 770 37.56 10.56 22.56
C GLN A 770 37.14 10.54 21.08
N GLN A 771 37.49 11.58 20.32
CA GLN A 771 37.18 11.67 18.89
C GLN A 771 37.90 10.58 18.07
N GLN A 772 39.20 10.37 18.30
CA GLN A 772 39.96 9.32 17.61
C GLN A 772 39.46 7.91 17.97
N LEU A 773 39.04 7.69 19.22
CA LEU A 773 38.42 6.42 19.63
C LEU A 773 37.08 6.19 18.93
N LEU A 774 36.29 7.25 18.74
CA LEU A 774 35.03 7.19 18.01
C LEU A 774 35.26 6.81 16.54
N GLU A 775 36.25 7.43 15.88
CA GLU A 775 36.62 7.14 14.49
C GLU A 775 37.10 5.70 14.32
N LEU A 776 37.99 5.20 15.18
CA LEU A 776 38.43 3.79 15.14
C LEU A 776 37.29 2.81 15.38
N ARG A 777 36.32 3.16 16.24
CA ARG A 777 35.12 2.34 16.49
C ARG A 777 34.18 2.34 15.29
N GLN A 778 34.05 3.46 14.58
CA GLN A 778 33.32 3.53 13.33
C GLN A 778 34.00 2.71 12.24
N GLU A 779 35.31 2.83 12.06
CA GLU A 779 36.10 2.03 11.10
C GLU A 779 35.95 0.52 11.39
N GLN A 780 36.00 0.12 12.67
CA GLN A 780 35.75 -1.27 13.08
C GLN A 780 34.33 -1.70 12.70
N TYR A 781 33.32 -0.89 13.01
CA TYR A 781 31.93 -1.24 12.70
C TYR A 781 31.70 -1.40 11.20
N TYR A 782 32.20 -0.47 10.37
CA TYR A 782 32.02 -0.53 8.92
C TYR A 782 32.80 -1.67 8.27
N SER A 783 34.03 -1.95 8.72
CA SER A 783 34.83 -3.05 8.19
C SER A 783 34.21 -4.42 8.52
N GLU A 784 33.73 -4.62 9.76
CA GLU A 784 33.01 -5.83 10.16
C GLU A 784 31.68 -5.98 9.40
N LYS A 785 30.95 -4.87 9.20
CA LYS A 785 29.67 -4.87 8.46
C LYS A 785 29.88 -5.21 6.99
N TYR A 786 30.92 -4.65 6.35
CA TYR A 786 31.26 -4.95 4.97
C TYR A 786 31.64 -6.42 4.80
N LEU A 787 32.51 -6.95 5.67
CA LEU A 787 32.94 -8.34 5.60
C LEU A 787 31.78 -9.32 5.84
N LYS A 788 30.86 -9.02 6.77
CA LYS A 788 29.63 -9.81 6.98
C LYS A 788 28.74 -9.84 5.74
N ARG A 789 28.62 -8.73 5.00
CA ARG A 789 27.86 -8.69 3.74
C ARG A 789 28.51 -9.56 2.66
N GLU A 790 29.83 -9.48 2.50
CA GLU A 790 30.56 -10.34 1.56
C GLU A 790 30.45 -11.83 1.93
N HIS A 791 30.52 -12.17 3.22
CA HIS A 791 30.33 -13.54 3.71
C HIS A 791 28.93 -14.09 3.40
N ILE A 792 27.88 -13.26 3.53
CA ILE A 792 26.51 -13.64 3.17
C ILE A 792 26.40 -13.86 1.67
N LYS A 793 26.95 -12.96 0.85
CA LYS A 793 26.94 -13.07 -0.61
C LYS A 793 27.61 -14.36 -1.07
N GLN A 794 28.80 -14.67 -0.56
CA GLN A 794 29.53 -15.90 -0.90
C GLN A 794 28.78 -17.17 -0.48
N LYS A 795 28.15 -17.18 0.70
CA LYS A 795 27.30 -18.30 1.15
C LYS A 795 26.11 -18.50 0.23
N LEU A 796 25.43 -17.42 -0.15
CA LEU A 796 24.29 -17.48 -1.05
C LEU A 796 24.68 -18.05 -2.41
N THR A 797 25.76 -17.53 -3.01
CA THR A 797 26.25 -18.01 -4.31
C THR A 797 26.60 -19.50 -4.28
N THR A 798 27.30 -19.96 -3.23
CA THR A 798 27.67 -21.38 -3.10
C THR A 798 26.43 -22.28 -2.99
N VAL A 799 25.43 -21.87 -2.19
CA VAL A 799 24.16 -22.61 -2.01
C VAL A 799 23.38 -22.65 -3.32
N THR A 800 23.30 -21.53 -4.04
CA THR A 800 22.59 -21.42 -5.30
C THR A 800 23.22 -22.30 -6.37
N GLU A 801 24.55 -22.28 -6.51
CA GLU A 801 25.27 -23.12 -7.46
C GLU A 801 25.09 -24.63 -7.17
N GLU A 802 25.14 -25.03 -5.91
CA GLU A 802 24.92 -26.43 -5.52
C GLU A 802 23.47 -26.89 -5.76
N SER A 803 22.49 -26.03 -5.43
CA SER A 803 21.07 -26.30 -5.69
C SER A 803 20.79 -26.42 -7.19
N GLN A 804 21.32 -25.49 -7.99
CA GLN A 804 21.16 -25.47 -9.45
C GLN A 804 21.78 -26.73 -10.08
N ASN A 805 22.97 -27.13 -9.65
CA ASN A 805 23.62 -28.35 -10.15
C ASN A 805 22.81 -29.62 -9.82
N ASN A 806 22.20 -29.68 -8.63
CA ASN A 806 21.33 -30.77 -8.24
C ASN A 806 20.02 -30.81 -9.05
N GLN A 807 19.42 -29.64 -9.34
CA GLN A 807 18.24 -29.52 -10.21
C GLN A 807 18.52 -29.99 -11.63
N ILE A 808 19.64 -29.52 -12.22
CA ILE A 808 20.05 -29.92 -13.58
C ILE A 808 20.26 -31.43 -13.66
N LYS A 809 20.85 -32.05 -12.64
CA LYS A 809 21.04 -33.51 -12.59
C LYS A 809 19.71 -34.26 -12.54
N LYS A 810 18.77 -33.83 -11.69
CA LYS A 810 17.43 -34.45 -11.60
C LYS A 810 16.64 -34.31 -12.90
N LEU A 811 16.67 -33.14 -13.52
CA LEU A 811 16.02 -32.91 -14.82
C LEU A 811 16.59 -33.84 -15.89
N LYS A 812 17.91 -34.00 -15.93
CA LYS A 812 18.58 -34.91 -16.86
C LYS A 812 18.12 -36.37 -16.68
N ASP A 813 18.03 -36.84 -15.44
CA ASP A 813 17.57 -38.20 -15.13
C ASP A 813 16.08 -38.41 -15.49
N ILE A 814 15.24 -37.39 -15.33
CA ILE A 814 13.81 -37.44 -15.72
C ILE A 814 13.68 -37.46 -17.25
N CYS A 815 14.35 -36.56 -17.95
CA CYS A 815 14.36 -36.54 -19.41
C CYS A 815 14.81 -37.90 -19.99
N ASP A 816 15.82 -38.53 -19.41
CA ASP A 816 16.29 -39.86 -19.86
C ASP A 816 15.26 -40.97 -19.61
N LYS A 817 14.50 -40.90 -18.51
CA LYS A 817 13.39 -41.82 -18.22
C LYS A 817 12.22 -41.62 -19.20
N GLU A 818 11.82 -40.38 -19.45
CA GLU A 818 10.74 -40.07 -20.39
C GLU A 818 11.09 -40.48 -21.82
N LYS A 819 12.33 -40.22 -22.26
CA LYS A 819 12.82 -40.67 -23.56
C LYS A 819 12.69 -42.19 -23.74
N LYS A 820 12.92 -42.97 -22.68
CA LYS A 820 12.69 -44.44 -22.70
C LYS A 820 11.21 -44.81 -22.77
N VAL A 821 10.33 -44.07 -22.07
CA VAL A 821 8.88 -44.31 -22.08
C VAL A 821 8.26 -43.94 -23.43
N LEU A 822 8.62 -42.79 -23.99
CA LEU A 822 8.20 -42.33 -25.32
C LEU A 822 8.64 -43.31 -26.40
N LYS A 823 9.87 -43.80 -26.33
CA LYS A 823 10.37 -44.84 -27.24
C LYS A 823 9.50 -46.10 -27.19
N LYS A 824 9.16 -46.61 -25.99
CA LYS A 824 8.26 -47.75 -25.83
C LYS A 824 6.84 -47.49 -26.38
N LYS A 825 6.28 -46.30 -26.17
CA LYS A 825 4.96 -45.93 -26.72
C LYS A 825 4.96 -45.84 -28.24
N MET A 826 6.01 -45.27 -28.82
CA MET A 826 6.22 -45.20 -30.28
C MET A 826 6.32 -46.59 -30.90
N ASP A 827 7.10 -47.48 -30.29
CA ASP A 827 7.25 -48.86 -30.75
C ASP A 827 5.91 -49.63 -30.67
N LYS A 828 5.14 -49.44 -29.59
CA LYS A 828 3.80 -50.03 -29.43
C LYS A 828 2.83 -49.52 -30.51
N ARG A 829 2.78 -48.22 -30.76
CA ARG A 829 1.95 -47.62 -31.84
C ARG A 829 2.35 -48.12 -33.22
N ARG A 830 3.65 -48.31 -33.49
CA ARG A 830 4.11 -48.93 -34.74
C ARG A 830 3.57 -50.35 -34.89
N THR A 831 3.63 -51.17 -33.83
CA THR A 831 3.11 -52.55 -33.88
C THR A 831 1.59 -52.62 -34.04
N GLU A 832 0.85 -51.69 -33.43
CA GLU A 832 -0.62 -51.60 -33.58
C GLU A 832 -1.01 -51.19 -35.00
N LYS A 833 -0.35 -50.19 -35.60
CA LYS A 833 -0.57 -49.80 -37.00
C LYS A 833 -0.26 -50.92 -38.00
N ILE A 834 0.78 -51.71 -37.74
CA ILE A 834 1.09 -52.88 -38.58
C ILE A 834 -0.02 -53.93 -38.49
N LYS A 835 -0.56 -54.19 -37.27
CA LYS A 835 -1.68 -55.12 -37.11
C LYS A 835 -2.96 -54.63 -37.80
N GLU A 836 -3.27 -53.34 -37.71
CA GLU A 836 -4.41 -52.74 -38.42
C GLU A 836 -4.26 -52.79 -39.94
N ALA A 837 -3.05 -52.62 -40.46
CA ALA A 837 -2.79 -52.76 -41.89
C ALA A 837 -3.03 -54.22 -42.35
N MET A 838 -2.56 -55.20 -41.59
CA MET A 838 -2.78 -56.62 -41.92
C MET A 838 -4.26 -57.03 -41.82
N THR A 839 -5.04 -56.48 -40.88
CA THR A 839 -6.48 -56.77 -40.81
C THR A 839 -7.27 -56.12 -41.94
N LYS A 840 -6.89 -54.90 -42.36
CA LYS A 840 -7.48 -54.25 -43.55
C LYS A 840 -7.18 -55.03 -44.83
N GLU A 841 -5.95 -55.52 -45.00
CA GLU A 841 -5.58 -56.35 -46.15
C GLU A 841 -6.36 -57.67 -46.19
N LYS A 842 -6.54 -58.33 -45.03
CA LYS A 842 -7.36 -59.53 -44.92
C LYS A 842 -8.82 -59.28 -45.33
N HIS A 843 -9.42 -58.18 -44.87
CA HIS A 843 -10.80 -57.83 -45.20
C HIS A 843 -10.98 -57.51 -46.70
N LEU A 844 -10.00 -56.86 -47.33
CA LEU A 844 -10.01 -56.61 -48.78
C LEU A 844 -9.93 -57.91 -49.59
N LEU A 845 -9.18 -58.90 -49.11
CA LEU A 845 -9.07 -60.21 -49.74
C LEU A 845 -10.38 -61.01 -49.64
N GLU A 846 -11.04 -60.98 -48.49
CA GLU A 846 -12.35 -61.60 -48.27
C GLU A 846 -13.44 -60.94 -49.14
N ASP A 847 -13.44 -59.62 -49.27
CA ASP A 847 -14.39 -58.86 -50.11
C ASP A 847 -14.18 -59.13 -51.61
N ALA A 848 -12.91 -59.28 -52.04
CA ALA A 848 -12.57 -59.68 -53.40
C ALA A 848 -13.00 -61.13 -53.71
N GLN A 849 -12.87 -62.04 -52.74
CA GLN A 849 -13.36 -63.42 -52.87
C GLN A 849 -14.88 -63.47 -52.96
N ALA A 850 -15.61 -62.70 -52.15
CA ALA A 850 -17.06 -62.62 -52.20
C ALA A 850 -17.56 -62.12 -53.56
N LYS A 851 -16.98 -61.03 -54.09
CA LYS A 851 -17.32 -60.50 -55.42
C LYS A 851 -17.00 -61.47 -56.56
N ARG A 852 -15.93 -62.25 -56.44
CA ARG A 852 -15.61 -63.31 -57.41
C ARG A 852 -16.64 -64.44 -57.37
N GLN A 853 -17.09 -64.82 -56.17
CA GLN A 853 -18.11 -65.85 -55.98
C GLN A 853 -19.45 -65.39 -56.59
N GLU A 854 -19.82 -64.13 -56.40
CA GLU A 854 -21.06 -63.56 -56.92
C GLU A 854 -21.07 -63.53 -58.47
N ARG A 855 -19.96 -63.13 -59.11
CA ARG A 855 -19.81 -63.20 -60.57
C ARG A 855 -19.87 -64.63 -61.12
N LEU A 856 -19.33 -65.61 -60.39
CA LEU A 856 -19.41 -67.01 -60.79
C LEU A 856 -20.84 -67.53 -60.73
N VAL A 857 -21.62 -67.12 -59.72
CA VAL A 857 -23.05 -67.46 -59.60
C VAL A 857 -23.84 -66.83 -60.75
N GLU A 858 -23.54 -65.58 -61.09
CA GLU A 858 -24.21 -64.86 -62.19
C GLU A 858 -23.89 -65.48 -63.56
N GLN A 859 -22.62 -65.81 -63.83
CA GLN A 859 -22.23 -66.58 -65.02
C GLN A 859 -22.92 -67.95 -65.08
N HIS A 860 -23.04 -68.64 -63.94
CA HIS A 860 -23.73 -69.93 -63.90
C HIS A 860 -25.24 -69.79 -64.21
N LYS A 861 -25.85 -68.67 -63.80
CA LYS A 861 -27.24 -68.34 -64.10
C LYS A 861 -27.44 -68.01 -65.59
N ASP A 862 -26.51 -67.27 -66.19
CA ASP A 862 -26.50 -66.98 -67.63
C ASP A 862 -26.33 -68.24 -68.47
N ILE A 863 -25.42 -69.15 -68.07
CA ILE A 863 -25.24 -70.45 -68.73
C ILE A 863 -26.51 -71.30 -68.60
N GLN A 864 -27.15 -71.33 -67.42
CA GLN A 864 -28.44 -72.03 -67.25
C GLN A 864 -29.54 -71.44 -68.15
N GLN A 865 -29.57 -70.13 -68.31
CA GLN A 865 -30.53 -69.45 -69.18
C GLN A 865 -30.25 -69.79 -70.66
N GLN A 866 -29.00 -69.80 -71.09
CA GLN A 866 -28.62 -70.26 -72.44
C GLN A 866 -29.01 -71.72 -72.69
N VAL A 867 -28.80 -72.60 -71.72
CA VAL A 867 -29.24 -74.00 -71.81
C VAL A 867 -30.77 -74.12 -71.90
N LEU A 868 -31.52 -73.28 -71.18
CA LEU A 868 -32.99 -73.23 -71.26
C LEU A 868 -33.49 -72.69 -72.61
N ASP A 869 -32.81 -71.70 -73.19
CA ASP A 869 -33.15 -71.11 -74.48
C ASP A 869 -32.77 -72.00 -75.68
N GLU A 870 -31.72 -72.83 -75.54
CA GLU A 870 -31.32 -73.83 -76.55
C GLU A 870 -32.13 -75.14 -76.47
N LYS A 871 -32.66 -75.49 -75.29
CA LYS A 871 -33.49 -76.69 -75.09
C LYS A 871 -34.65 -76.84 -76.10
N PRO A 872 -35.48 -75.81 -76.38
CA PRO A 872 -36.53 -75.92 -77.38
C PRO A 872 -36.01 -75.98 -78.82
N LYS A 873 -34.83 -75.39 -79.12
CA LYS A 873 -34.20 -75.45 -80.45
C LYS A 873 -33.64 -76.84 -80.76
N VAL A 874 -33.00 -77.48 -79.78
CA VAL A 874 -32.50 -78.86 -79.90
C VAL A 874 -33.66 -79.87 -79.92
N THR A 875 -34.75 -79.61 -79.17
CA THR A 875 -35.96 -80.46 -79.21
C THR A 875 -36.69 -80.35 -80.56
N TYR A 876 -36.69 -79.16 -81.19
CA TYR A 876 -37.20 -78.96 -82.55
C TYR A 876 -36.33 -79.66 -83.61
N GLN A 877 -35.00 -79.64 -83.46
CA GLN A 877 -34.08 -80.35 -84.37
C GLN A 877 -34.13 -81.89 -84.21
N LEU A 878 -34.41 -82.41 -83.02
CA LEU A 878 -34.54 -83.85 -82.76
C LEU A 878 -35.91 -84.44 -83.16
N THR A 879 -36.96 -83.61 -83.30
CA THR A 879 -38.32 -84.06 -83.69
C THR A 879 -38.59 -83.91 -85.20
N HIS A 880 -37.72 -83.27 -85.97
CA HIS A 880 -37.91 -83.02 -87.41
C HIS A 880 -36.82 -83.61 -88.34
N ASN A 881 -35.92 -84.46 -87.82
CA ASN A 881 -34.89 -85.16 -88.62
C ASN A 881 -34.80 -86.67 -88.35
N VAL A 882 -35.94 -87.36 -88.40
CA VAL A 882 -35.98 -88.79 -88.75
C VAL A 882 -37.11 -89.00 -89.75
N LEU A 883 -36.74 -88.95 -91.03
CA LEU A 883 -37.45 -89.56 -92.15
C LEU A 883 -36.35 -90.01 -93.12
N PRO A 884 -36.55 -91.10 -93.86
CA PRO A 884 -37.80 -91.41 -94.56
C PRO A 884 -38.73 -92.42 -93.88
#